data_AF-S3DE15-F1
#
_entry.id   AF-S3DE15-F1
#
_cell.length_a   1.000
_cell.length_b   1.000
_cell.length_c   1.000
_cell.angle_alpha   90.00
_cell.angle_beta   90.00
_cell.angle_gamma   90.00
#
_symmetry.space_group_name_H-M   'P 1'
#
loop_
_entity.id
_entity.type
_entity.pdbx_description
1 polymer ?
#
loop_
_entity_poly.entity_id
_entity_poly.type
_entity_poly.pdbx_seq_one_letter_code
_entity_poly.pdbx_strand_id
1 'polypeptide(L)'
;MYKPLLLRSARQSSFAIRPLAARGYAAHATPQPFNWEDPLNAQSLLTEEEIAIQETAEAYCQERMLPRVLQAYRDEHYDKKILEEMGELGLLGATIQGYDCAGVSNVASGLITKAVERVDSGYRSGMSVQSSLVMGGIDEFGTQEQKDKFLPKMAKGKLLGAFGLTEPNHGSDPGSMETTAKPHPTKKGYLSLSGSKTWITNSPIADVLLVWAKHHETGKIRGYLVERSECPPGTLETPALKDKNGLRASLTGMIQLDECPVPEANMFPDVEGLRGPFTCLNSARYGIAWGITGALEDCISRARTYALERKQFKGNPIAKYQLVQKKLADATTDAAFGTIACVQVGRLKDKGLAAPEMISMIKRQNCDRALYNARTLQEIFGGNAVSDEYGIGRHVANLFVTQTYEGQSDIHSGSSSSLNLCAYPIDRFGASNPFLTPRRFTIRSTSTKPFRLPTTFQLPSPVYICHTHFNFVQFAPPRPQHSKSASTTTFKFGLINTMALKRINKELTDLGRDPPSSCSAGPIGDDLFHWQATIMGPSDSPYSGGVFFLAIHFPTDYPFKPPKVNFTTRIYHPNINSNGSICLDILRDQWSPALTISKVLLSICSMLTDPNPDDPLVPEIAHVYKTDRSRYESTAREWTRKYAI
;
A
#
# COMPACT_ATOMS: atom_id res chain seq x y z
N MET A 1 96.16 39.90 -1.38
CA MET A 1 95.59 38.86 -0.50
C MET A 1 94.12 38.72 -0.82
N TYR A 2 93.75 37.57 -1.38
CA TYR A 2 92.45 37.28 -1.98
C TYR A 2 91.35 37.09 -0.93
N LYS A 3 90.19 37.71 -1.14
CA LYS A 3 88.92 37.21 -0.59
C LYS A 3 87.82 37.27 -1.65
N PRO A 4 87.01 36.21 -1.81
CA PRO A 4 86.35 35.95 -3.08
C PRO A 4 84.82 35.87 -3.01
N LEU A 5 84.23 36.09 -4.18
CA LEU A 5 83.17 35.28 -4.81
C LEU A 5 81.69 35.39 -4.39
N LEU A 6 80.94 35.81 -5.42
CA LEU A 6 79.71 35.22 -5.96
C LEU A 6 78.36 35.78 -5.47
N LEU A 7 77.94 36.81 -6.20
CA LEU A 7 76.56 37.10 -6.57
C LEU A 7 75.96 35.98 -7.45
N ARG A 8 74.83 35.39 -7.04
CA ARG A 8 73.72 35.04 -7.96
C ARG A 8 72.42 34.66 -7.21
N SER A 9 71.38 35.44 -7.50
CA SER A 9 69.95 35.11 -7.69
C SER A 9 69.20 34.22 -6.69
N ALA A 10 68.11 34.74 -6.12
CA ALA A 10 66.82 34.05 -6.08
C ALA A 10 65.66 35.03 -5.86
N ARG A 11 64.53 34.71 -6.52
CA ARG A 11 63.31 35.50 -6.73
C ARG A 11 62.52 35.76 -5.45
N GLN A 12 61.83 36.89 -5.44
CA GLN A 12 60.71 37.19 -4.54
C GLN A 12 59.52 36.26 -4.83
N SER A 13 58.96 35.67 -3.78
CA SER A 13 57.53 35.33 -3.72
C SER A 13 57.03 35.46 -2.28
N SER A 14 56.10 36.40 -2.12
CA SER A 14 55.41 36.75 -0.88
C SER A 14 54.46 35.64 -0.41
N PHE A 15 54.65 35.13 0.80
CA PHE A 15 53.65 34.31 1.49
C PHE A 15 52.82 35.17 2.43
N ALA A 16 51.54 35.33 2.11
CA ALA A 16 50.53 35.88 3.00
C ALA A 16 50.12 34.82 4.04
N ILE A 17 50.19 35.19 5.32
CA ILE A 17 49.73 34.36 6.44
C ILE A 17 48.19 34.38 6.42
N ARG A 18 47.56 33.24 6.11
CA ARG A 18 46.11 33.05 6.31
C ARG A 18 45.82 32.82 7.80
N PRO A 19 44.74 33.39 8.38
CA PRO A 19 44.34 33.04 9.73
C PRO A 19 43.81 31.60 9.76
N LEU A 20 44.19 30.85 10.80
CA LEU A 20 43.59 29.56 11.11
C LEU A 20 42.08 29.74 11.32
N ALA A 21 41.27 29.13 10.46
CA ALA A 21 39.83 29.03 10.67
C ALA A 21 39.60 28.25 11.98
N ALA A 22 39.08 28.92 13.00
CA ALA A 22 38.55 28.27 14.18
C ALA A 22 37.44 27.31 13.71
N ARG A 23 37.61 26.01 13.96
CA ARG A 23 36.55 25.02 13.79
C ARG A 23 35.44 25.39 14.77
N GLY A 24 34.42 26.09 14.28
CA GLY A 24 33.15 26.19 15.00
C GLY A 24 32.61 24.78 15.16
N TYR A 25 32.52 24.32 16.41
CA TYR A 25 31.70 23.16 16.73
C TYR A 25 30.30 23.46 16.19
N ALA A 26 29.80 22.59 15.31
CA ALA A 26 28.44 22.68 14.82
C ALA A 26 27.52 22.86 16.03
N ALA A 27 26.69 23.92 16.01
CA ALA A 27 25.68 24.15 17.01
C ALA A 27 24.94 22.83 17.26
N HIS A 28 24.76 22.44 18.53
CA HIS A 28 24.04 21.24 18.90
C HIS A 28 22.64 21.27 18.25
N ALA A 29 22.52 20.63 17.08
CA ALA A 29 21.23 20.41 16.47
C ALA A 29 20.41 19.58 17.47
N THR A 30 19.19 20.02 17.76
CA THR A 30 18.25 19.24 18.56
C THR A 30 18.16 17.85 17.94
N PRO A 31 18.51 16.76 18.66
CA PRO A 31 18.45 15.42 18.10
C PRO A 31 17.03 15.15 17.61
N GLN A 32 16.87 14.89 16.31
CA GLN A 32 15.58 14.48 15.79
C GLN A 32 15.21 13.13 16.41
N PRO A 33 13.98 12.97 16.93
CA PRO A 33 13.56 11.70 17.50
C PRO A 33 13.53 10.62 16.42
N PHE A 34 14.13 9.46 16.69
CA PHE A 34 14.09 8.31 15.78
C PHE A 34 12.71 7.64 15.84
N ASN A 35 12.02 7.57 14.70
CA ASN A 35 10.77 6.82 14.56
C ASN A 35 11.06 5.38 14.13
N TRP A 36 10.80 4.40 15.01
CA TRP A 36 11.02 2.99 14.69
C TRP A 36 10.00 2.43 13.70
N GLU A 37 8.83 3.07 13.55
CA GLU A 37 7.80 2.68 12.57
C GLU A 37 8.12 3.19 11.16
N ASP A 38 8.98 4.20 11.05
CA ASP A 38 9.53 4.69 9.78
C ASP A 38 11.03 5.04 9.93
N PRO A 39 11.92 4.02 10.02
CA PRO A 39 13.34 4.20 10.37
C PRO A 39 14.14 5.11 9.44
N LEU A 40 13.76 5.15 8.16
CA LEU A 40 14.43 5.93 7.12
C LEU A 40 13.61 7.14 6.66
N ASN A 41 12.54 7.48 7.39
CA ASN A 41 11.65 8.58 7.05
C ASN A 41 11.13 8.48 5.59
N ALA A 42 10.68 7.28 5.21
CA ALA A 42 10.10 7.02 3.89
C ALA A 42 8.93 7.95 3.58
N GLN A 43 8.17 8.38 4.60
CA GLN A 43 7.09 9.37 4.43
C GLN A 43 7.56 10.67 3.78
N SER A 44 8.80 11.11 4.03
CA SER A 44 9.36 12.32 3.38
C SER A 44 9.54 12.21 1.87
N LEU A 45 9.43 11.00 1.31
CA LEU A 45 9.53 10.74 -0.13
C LEU A 45 8.16 10.66 -0.82
N LEU A 46 7.08 10.70 -0.04
CA LEU A 46 5.71 10.55 -0.52
C LEU A 46 5.06 11.91 -0.79
N THR A 47 4.15 11.94 -1.75
CA THR A 47 3.30 13.13 -1.98
C THR A 47 2.18 13.17 -0.94
N GLU A 48 1.54 14.34 -0.76
CA GLU A 48 0.37 14.47 0.12
C GLU A 48 -0.78 13.54 -0.30
N GLU A 49 -0.98 13.37 -1.60
CA GLU A 49 -1.97 12.46 -2.16
C GLU A 49 -1.66 11.00 -1.80
N GLU A 50 -0.41 10.57 -1.93
CA GLU A 50 0.02 9.23 -1.58
C GLU A 50 -0.14 8.94 -0.09
N ILE A 51 0.15 9.92 0.76
CA ILE A 51 -0.08 9.83 2.20
C ILE A 51 -1.57 9.70 2.50
N ALA A 52 -2.43 10.52 1.87
CA ALA A 52 -3.88 10.45 2.08
C ALA A 52 -4.47 9.09 1.64
N ILE A 53 -3.97 8.53 0.52
CA ILE A 53 -4.36 7.20 0.03
C ILE A 53 -3.88 6.12 1.00
N GLN A 54 -2.64 6.20 1.49
CA GLN A 54 -2.11 5.29 2.50
C GLN A 54 -2.98 5.29 3.76
N GLU A 55 -3.33 6.47 4.28
CA GLU A 55 -4.18 6.61 5.47
C GLU A 55 -5.57 6.00 5.25
N THR A 56 -6.16 6.22 4.08
CA THR A 56 -7.48 5.67 3.72
C THR A 56 -7.44 4.14 3.63
N ALA A 57 -6.42 3.59 2.95
CA ALA A 57 -6.25 2.15 2.82
C ALA A 57 -5.97 1.49 4.18
N GLU A 58 -5.11 2.08 5.01
CA GLU A 58 -4.79 1.58 6.34
C GLU A 58 -6.01 1.58 7.26
N ALA A 59 -6.79 2.66 7.29
CA ALA A 59 -8.01 2.74 8.09
C ALA A 59 -9.00 1.64 7.71
N TYR A 60 -9.29 1.47 6.41
CA TYR A 60 -10.12 0.38 5.92
C TYR A 60 -9.58 -1.00 6.34
N CYS A 61 -8.29 -1.24 6.13
CA CYS A 61 -7.66 -2.52 6.44
C CYS A 61 -7.76 -2.87 7.93
N GLN A 62 -7.44 -1.92 8.82
CA GLN A 62 -7.47 -2.15 10.27
C GLN A 62 -8.89 -2.28 10.83
N GLU A 63 -9.84 -1.51 10.31
CA GLU A 63 -11.20 -1.44 10.87
C GLU A 63 -12.14 -2.50 10.29
N ARG A 64 -11.99 -2.80 9.00
CA ARG A 64 -12.93 -3.64 8.25
C ARG A 64 -12.37 -5.03 7.97
N MET A 65 -11.09 -5.14 7.64
CA MET A 65 -10.49 -6.41 7.19
C MET A 65 -9.87 -7.20 8.34
N LEU A 66 -9.07 -6.55 9.20
CA LEU A 66 -8.38 -7.21 10.31
C LEU A 66 -9.33 -7.99 11.24
N PRO A 67 -10.53 -7.49 11.61
CA PRO A 67 -11.44 -8.26 12.46
C PRO A 67 -11.96 -9.56 11.83
N ARG A 68 -11.93 -9.68 10.49
CA ARG A 68 -12.45 -10.86 9.76
C ARG A 68 -11.40 -11.94 9.57
N VAL A 69 -10.11 -11.58 9.56
CA VAL A 69 -9.03 -12.45 9.06
C VAL A 69 -8.87 -13.75 9.85
N LEU A 70 -9.02 -13.72 11.17
CA LEU A 70 -8.78 -14.91 12.01
C LEU A 70 -9.74 -16.04 11.64
N GLN A 71 -11.05 -15.74 11.62
CA GLN A 71 -12.06 -16.73 11.29
C GLN A 71 -12.01 -17.10 9.80
N ALA A 72 -11.80 -16.12 8.91
CA ALA A 72 -11.61 -16.38 7.48
C ALA A 72 -10.45 -17.35 7.20
N TYR A 73 -9.33 -17.21 7.93
CA TYR A 73 -8.17 -18.08 7.80
C TYR A 73 -8.43 -19.50 8.34
N ARG A 74 -9.17 -19.63 9.44
CA ARG A 74 -9.58 -20.93 10.00
C ARG A 74 -10.47 -21.70 9.04
N ASP A 75 -11.48 -21.01 8.50
CA ASP A 75 -12.54 -21.61 7.68
C ASP A 75 -12.18 -21.77 6.19
N GLU A 76 -10.99 -21.31 5.77
CA GLU A 76 -10.59 -21.21 4.36
C GLU A 76 -11.58 -20.42 3.51
N HIS A 77 -12.07 -19.31 4.09
CA HIS A 77 -13.12 -18.49 3.51
C HIS A 77 -12.59 -17.14 3.03
N TYR A 78 -13.19 -16.63 1.95
CA TYR A 78 -12.98 -15.26 1.47
C TYR A 78 -14.33 -14.56 1.31
N ASP A 79 -14.52 -13.47 2.04
CA ASP A 79 -15.70 -12.62 1.91
C ASP A 79 -15.55 -11.74 0.66
N LYS A 80 -16.31 -12.06 -0.39
CA LYS A 80 -16.27 -11.30 -1.65
C LYS A 80 -16.61 -9.81 -1.47
N LYS A 81 -17.33 -9.44 -0.41
CA LYS A 81 -17.62 -8.02 -0.11
C LYS A 81 -16.37 -7.20 0.13
N ILE A 82 -15.24 -7.82 0.47
CA ILE A 82 -13.96 -7.10 0.58
C ILE A 82 -13.62 -6.41 -0.73
N LEU A 83 -13.77 -7.07 -1.89
CA LEU A 83 -13.50 -6.44 -3.18
C LEU A 83 -14.52 -5.37 -3.53
N GLU A 84 -15.80 -5.55 -3.17
CA GLU A 84 -16.83 -4.52 -3.33
C GLU A 84 -16.50 -3.27 -2.50
N GLU A 85 -16.18 -3.44 -1.21
CA GLU A 85 -15.79 -2.36 -0.29
C GLU A 85 -14.52 -1.64 -0.76
N MET A 86 -13.53 -2.38 -1.25
CA MET A 86 -12.32 -1.80 -1.84
C MET A 86 -12.63 -0.98 -3.10
N GLY A 87 -13.58 -1.44 -3.92
CA GLY A 87 -14.03 -0.71 -5.10
C GLY A 87 -14.79 0.58 -4.77
N GLU A 88 -15.62 0.57 -3.72
CA GLU A 88 -16.30 1.77 -3.20
C GLU A 88 -15.30 2.85 -2.73
N LEU A 89 -14.10 2.45 -2.31
CA LEU A 89 -13.01 3.34 -1.88
C LEU A 89 -12.02 3.68 -3.00
N GLY A 90 -12.22 3.18 -4.23
CA GLY A 90 -11.32 3.42 -5.36
C GLY A 90 -9.97 2.69 -5.27
N LEU A 91 -9.88 1.61 -4.49
CA LEU A 91 -8.64 0.86 -4.25
C LEU A 91 -8.37 -0.22 -5.31
N LEU A 92 -9.35 -0.54 -6.17
CA LEU A 92 -9.20 -1.52 -7.25
C LEU A 92 -8.81 -0.84 -8.56
N GLY A 93 -7.88 -1.45 -9.31
CA GLY A 93 -7.37 -0.88 -10.56
C GLY A 93 -6.80 0.53 -10.41
N ALA A 94 -6.29 0.88 -9.22
CA ALA A 94 -6.07 2.27 -8.82
C ALA A 94 -5.20 3.09 -9.78
N THR A 95 -4.28 2.47 -10.52
CA THR A 95 -3.41 3.16 -11.50
C THR A 95 -4.05 3.38 -12.87
N ILE A 96 -5.17 2.72 -13.17
CA ILE A 96 -5.86 2.80 -14.46
C ILE A 96 -6.51 4.19 -14.58
N GLN A 97 -6.37 4.81 -15.75
CA GLN A 97 -6.94 6.11 -16.03
C GLN A 97 -8.36 5.96 -16.59
N GLY A 98 -9.33 6.66 -15.97
CA GLY A 98 -10.75 6.58 -16.35
C GLY A 98 -11.45 5.33 -15.80
N TYR A 99 -12.63 5.00 -16.35
CA TYR A 99 -13.44 3.83 -15.97
C TYR A 99 -13.80 3.74 -14.48
N ASP A 100 -14.00 4.89 -13.81
CA ASP A 100 -14.20 5.00 -12.36
C ASP A 100 -13.03 4.49 -11.51
N CYS A 101 -11.84 4.28 -12.10
CA CYS A 101 -10.60 4.02 -11.38
C CYS A 101 -9.97 5.34 -10.88
N ALA A 102 -9.19 5.26 -9.80
CA ALA A 102 -8.63 6.44 -9.14
C ALA A 102 -7.55 7.18 -9.96
N GLY A 103 -6.90 6.53 -10.93
CA GLY A 103 -5.87 7.15 -11.77
C GLY A 103 -4.59 7.58 -11.03
N VAL A 104 -4.25 6.92 -9.91
CA VAL A 104 -3.17 7.33 -9.00
C VAL A 104 -1.79 6.78 -9.40
N SER A 105 -0.73 7.27 -8.76
CA SER A 105 0.65 6.84 -8.99
C SER A 105 0.87 5.35 -8.67
N ASN A 106 1.93 4.76 -9.22
CA ASN A 106 2.33 3.39 -8.86
C ASN A 106 2.76 3.32 -7.39
N VAL A 107 3.36 4.38 -6.84
CA VAL A 107 3.69 4.43 -5.41
C VAL A 107 2.43 4.42 -4.55
N ALA A 108 1.39 5.20 -4.89
CA ALA A 108 0.10 5.14 -4.22
C ALA A 108 -0.50 3.73 -4.26
N SER A 109 -0.49 3.09 -5.44
CA SER A 109 -0.96 1.71 -5.57
C SER A 109 -0.15 0.72 -4.71
N GLY A 110 1.16 0.92 -4.58
CA GLY A 110 2.01 0.12 -3.70
C GLY A 110 1.71 0.32 -2.21
N LEU A 111 1.36 1.55 -1.80
CA LEU A 111 0.93 1.82 -0.42
C LEU A 111 -0.39 1.12 -0.09
N ILE A 112 -1.32 1.04 -1.05
CA ILE A 112 -2.56 0.27 -0.90
C ILE A 112 -2.23 -1.22 -0.70
N THR A 113 -1.39 -1.82 -1.55
CA THR A 113 -1.05 -3.25 -1.38
C THR A 113 -0.31 -3.52 -0.07
N LYS A 114 0.54 -2.58 0.38
CA LYS A 114 1.21 -2.62 1.68
C LYS A 114 0.22 -2.66 2.84
N ALA A 115 -0.78 -1.77 2.86
CA ALA A 115 -1.82 -1.76 3.90
C ALA A 115 -2.64 -3.06 3.93
N VAL A 116 -3.01 -3.58 2.76
CA VAL A 116 -3.82 -4.81 2.65
C VAL A 116 -3.05 -6.04 3.13
N GLU A 117 -1.78 -6.19 2.75
CA GLU A 117 -0.98 -7.35 3.16
C GLU A 117 -0.45 -7.27 4.59
N ARG A 118 -0.40 -6.06 5.17
CA ARG A 118 -0.25 -5.88 6.62
C ARG A 118 -1.35 -6.62 7.40
N VAL A 119 -2.54 -6.77 6.82
CA VAL A 119 -3.60 -7.62 7.36
C VAL A 119 -3.37 -9.08 6.97
N ASP A 120 -3.38 -9.39 5.68
CA ASP A 120 -3.22 -10.75 5.17
C ASP A 120 -2.82 -10.80 3.69
N SER A 121 -1.84 -11.65 3.37
CA SER A 121 -1.41 -11.90 1.99
C SER A 121 -2.50 -12.47 1.10
N GLY A 122 -3.46 -13.22 1.65
CA GLY A 122 -4.60 -13.77 0.91
C GLY A 122 -5.55 -12.69 0.42
N TYR A 123 -5.79 -11.68 1.26
CA TYR A 123 -6.57 -10.49 0.87
C TYR A 123 -5.87 -9.68 -0.21
N ARG A 124 -4.57 -9.39 -0.03
CA ARG A 124 -3.79 -8.71 -1.06
C ARG A 124 -3.71 -9.52 -2.35
N SER A 125 -3.66 -10.86 -2.27
CA SER A 125 -3.69 -11.72 -3.46
C SER A 125 -4.99 -11.60 -4.25
N GLY A 126 -6.15 -11.56 -3.59
CA GLY A 126 -7.43 -11.33 -4.27
C GLY A 126 -7.46 -9.97 -4.99
N MET A 127 -6.96 -8.92 -4.33
CA MET A 127 -6.83 -7.58 -4.89
C MET A 127 -5.83 -7.52 -6.06
N SER A 128 -4.65 -8.14 -5.96
CA SER A 128 -3.66 -8.15 -7.05
C SER A 128 -4.18 -8.83 -8.31
N VAL A 129 -4.94 -9.91 -8.16
CA VAL A 129 -5.58 -10.59 -9.30
C VAL A 129 -6.59 -9.66 -9.97
N GLN A 130 -7.45 -9.02 -9.18
CA GLN A 130 -8.44 -8.08 -9.70
C GLN A 130 -7.76 -6.91 -10.43
N SER A 131 -6.89 -6.17 -9.74
CA SER A 131 -6.31 -4.91 -10.22
C SER A 131 -5.21 -5.11 -11.26
N SER A 132 -4.16 -5.86 -10.93
CA SER A 132 -2.93 -5.90 -11.73
C SER A 132 -2.97 -6.95 -12.83
N LEU A 133 -3.69 -8.06 -12.62
CA LEU A 133 -3.72 -9.16 -13.57
C LEU A 133 -4.90 -9.06 -14.55
N VAL A 134 -6.12 -8.92 -14.05
CA VAL A 134 -7.32 -8.93 -14.90
C VAL A 134 -7.64 -7.54 -15.42
N MET A 135 -7.88 -6.56 -14.53
CA MET A 135 -8.15 -5.18 -14.97
C MET A 135 -6.96 -4.60 -15.74
N GLY A 136 -5.74 -4.78 -15.23
CA GLY A 136 -4.51 -4.35 -15.93
C GLY A 136 -4.32 -5.05 -17.28
N GLY A 137 -4.68 -6.33 -17.41
CA GLY A 137 -4.64 -7.03 -18.70
C GLY A 137 -5.65 -6.49 -19.72
N ILE A 138 -6.87 -6.17 -19.26
CA ILE A 138 -7.93 -5.56 -20.10
C ILE A 138 -7.56 -4.12 -20.49
N ASP A 139 -7.01 -3.34 -19.56
CA ASP A 139 -6.58 -1.97 -19.83
C ASP A 139 -5.41 -1.92 -20.82
N GLU A 140 -4.43 -2.80 -20.68
CA GLU A 140 -3.27 -2.79 -21.57
C GLU A 140 -3.57 -3.40 -22.95
N PHE A 141 -4.34 -4.49 -23.01
CA PHE A 141 -4.46 -5.31 -24.23
C PHE A 141 -5.88 -5.45 -24.78
N GLY A 142 -6.90 -5.02 -24.03
CA GLY A 142 -8.29 -5.14 -24.46
C GLY A 142 -8.67 -4.12 -25.53
N THR A 143 -9.70 -4.46 -26.32
CA THR A 143 -10.35 -3.49 -27.21
C THR A 143 -11.11 -2.43 -26.40
N GLN A 144 -11.45 -1.29 -27.02
CA GLN A 144 -12.23 -0.26 -26.33
C GLN A 144 -13.57 -0.81 -25.82
N GLU A 145 -14.25 -1.63 -26.61
CA GLU A 145 -15.50 -2.30 -26.21
C GLU A 145 -15.32 -3.21 -24.99
N GLN A 146 -14.21 -3.94 -24.90
CA GLN A 146 -13.90 -4.76 -23.73
C GLN A 146 -13.64 -3.88 -22.50
N LYS A 147 -12.88 -2.78 -22.64
CA LYS A 147 -12.61 -1.84 -21.55
C LYS A 147 -13.90 -1.23 -21.00
N ASP A 148 -14.74 -0.68 -21.88
CA ASP A 148 -16.02 -0.05 -21.54
C ASP A 148 -16.98 -1.05 -20.89
N LYS A 149 -16.98 -2.31 -21.34
CA LYS A 149 -17.85 -3.37 -20.81
C LYS A 149 -17.43 -3.81 -19.40
N PHE A 150 -16.14 -3.99 -19.16
CA PHE A 150 -15.64 -4.69 -17.97
C PHE A 150 -15.10 -3.75 -16.88
N LEU A 151 -14.25 -2.79 -17.23
CA LEU A 151 -13.47 -2.03 -16.25
C LEU A 151 -14.34 -1.25 -15.24
N PRO A 152 -15.41 -0.54 -15.63
CA PRO A 152 -16.23 0.21 -14.66
C PRO A 152 -16.88 -0.66 -13.58
N LYS A 153 -17.28 -1.89 -13.93
CA LYS A 153 -17.88 -2.83 -12.97
C LYS A 153 -16.82 -3.50 -12.10
N MET A 154 -15.64 -3.77 -12.66
CA MET A 154 -14.51 -4.32 -11.94
C MET A 154 -13.90 -3.33 -10.94
N ALA A 155 -13.84 -2.04 -11.31
CA ALA A 155 -13.38 -0.95 -10.44
C ALA A 155 -14.24 -0.82 -9.17
N LYS A 156 -15.56 -1.06 -9.29
CA LYS A 156 -16.52 -1.07 -8.18
C LYS A 156 -16.59 -2.41 -7.43
N GLY A 157 -15.77 -3.38 -7.80
CA GLY A 157 -15.78 -4.74 -7.24
C GLY A 157 -17.07 -5.54 -7.50
N LYS A 158 -17.94 -5.07 -8.41
CA LYS A 158 -19.22 -5.73 -8.74
C LYS A 158 -19.08 -6.82 -9.80
N LEU A 159 -17.92 -6.87 -10.46
CA LEU A 159 -17.53 -7.93 -11.38
C LEU A 159 -16.14 -8.42 -11.00
N LEU A 160 -15.99 -9.71 -10.73
CA LEU A 160 -14.77 -10.29 -10.20
C LEU A 160 -13.97 -11.02 -11.28
N GLY A 161 -12.66 -10.83 -11.25
CA GLY A 161 -11.70 -11.40 -12.18
C GLY A 161 -10.90 -12.57 -11.62
N ALA A 162 -10.56 -13.52 -12.49
CA ALA A 162 -9.52 -14.53 -12.27
C ALA A 162 -8.54 -14.58 -13.46
N PHE A 163 -7.28 -14.92 -13.19
CA PHE A 163 -6.21 -14.93 -14.19
C PHE A 163 -5.68 -16.35 -14.43
N GLY A 164 -6.06 -16.98 -15.53
CA GLY A 164 -5.77 -18.37 -15.88
C GLY A 164 -4.52 -18.53 -16.73
N LEU A 165 -3.35 -18.64 -16.11
CA LEU A 165 -2.08 -18.91 -16.80
C LEU A 165 -1.54 -20.31 -16.51
N THR A 166 -1.25 -20.58 -15.23
CA THR A 166 -0.61 -21.80 -14.73
C THR A 166 -1.45 -23.04 -14.94
N GLU A 167 -0.79 -24.13 -15.32
CA GLU A 167 -1.38 -25.44 -15.56
C GLU A 167 -0.74 -26.50 -14.67
N PRO A 168 -1.38 -27.68 -14.46
CA PRO A 168 -0.81 -28.75 -13.65
C PRO A 168 0.63 -29.13 -14.04
N ASN A 169 0.94 -29.14 -15.33
CA ASN A 169 2.25 -29.49 -15.87
C ASN A 169 3.16 -28.27 -16.11
N HIS A 170 2.64 -27.04 -16.01
CA HIS A 170 3.31 -25.82 -16.47
C HIS A 170 3.14 -24.66 -15.48
N GLY A 171 4.09 -24.55 -14.55
CA GLY A 171 4.24 -23.43 -13.62
C GLY A 171 5.31 -22.44 -14.08
N SER A 172 6.58 -22.78 -13.86
CA SER A 172 7.74 -21.94 -14.21
C SER A 172 7.98 -21.80 -15.71
N ASP A 173 7.48 -22.74 -16.52
CA ASP A 173 7.51 -22.70 -17.99
C ASP A 173 6.09 -22.57 -18.57
N PRO A 174 5.50 -21.36 -18.54
CA PRO A 174 4.18 -21.12 -19.13
C PRO A 174 4.20 -21.17 -20.66
N GLY A 175 5.36 -21.14 -21.32
CA GLY A 175 5.46 -21.20 -22.78
C GLY A 175 5.00 -22.55 -23.34
N SER A 176 5.17 -23.61 -22.54
CA SER A 176 4.80 -24.97 -22.91
C SER A 176 3.33 -25.33 -22.69
N MET A 177 2.47 -24.39 -22.24
CA MET A 177 1.06 -24.63 -21.88
C MET A 177 0.28 -25.48 -22.91
N GLU A 178 -0.62 -26.32 -22.42
CA GLU A 178 -1.41 -27.28 -23.19
C GLU A 178 -2.81 -26.74 -23.55
N THR A 179 -3.32 -25.75 -22.80
CA THR A 179 -4.65 -25.17 -23.11
C THR A 179 -4.65 -24.55 -24.51
N THR A 180 -5.67 -24.91 -25.31
CA THR A 180 -5.80 -24.44 -26.71
C THR A 180 -7.12 -23.72 -26.95
N ALA A 181 -7.13 -22.85 -27.97
CA ALA A 181 -8.32 -22.19 -28.50
C ALA A 181 -8.42 -22.46 -30.01
N LYS A 182 -9.47 -23.18 -30.43
CA LYS A 182 -9.75 -23.59 -31.81
C LYS A 182 -11.06 -22.96 -32.30
N PRO A 183 -11.37 -22.91 -33.61
CA PRO A 183 -12.67 -22.49 -34.09
C PRO A 183 -13.74 -23.41 -33.51
N HIS A 184 -14.87 -22.84 -33.07
CA HIS A 184 -15.96 -23.66 -32.57
C HIS A 184 -16.54 -24.52 -33.70
N PRO A 185 -16.76 -25.83 -33.49
CA PRO A 185 -17.10 -26.76 -34.58
C PRO A 185 -18.40 -26.39 -35.32
N THR A 186 -19.34 -25.74 -34.62
CA THR A 186 -20.69 -25.46 -35.15
C THR A 186 -21.15 -24.00 -35.05
N LYS A 187 -20.40 -23.12 -34.36
CA LYS A 187 -20.86 -21.76 -34.01
C LYS A 187 -19.91 -20.73 -34.62
N LYS A 188 -20.36 -20.03 -35.66
CA LYS A 188 -19.55 -19.00 -36.34
C LYS A 188 -19.26 -17.82 -35.40
N GLY A 189 -18.04 -17.26 -35.46
CA GLY A 189 -17.61 -16.15 -34.61
C GLY A 189 -17.29 -16.54 -33.17
N TYR A 190 -17.12 -17.84 -32.90
CA TYR A 190 -16.77 -18.39 -31.59
C TYR A 190 -15.56 -19.31 -31.71
N LEU A 191 -14.77 -19.31 -30.65
CA LEU A 191 -13.71 -20.26 -30.39
C LEU A 191 -14.19 -21.30 -29.36
N SER A 192 -13.63 -22.49 -29.42
CA SER A 192 -13.75 -23.56 -28.44
C SER A 192 -12.42 -23.68 -27.69
N LEU A 193 -12.46 -23.39 -26.38
CA LEU A 193 -11.31 -23.48 -25.49
C LEU A 193 -11.33 -24.81 -24.74
N SER A 194 -10.21 -25.54 -24.77
CA SER A 194 -10.04 -26.79 -24.02
C SER A 194 -8.72 -26.81 -23.29
N GLY A 195 -8.75 -27.20 -22.00
CA GLY A 195 -7.57 -27.30 -21.15
C GLY A 195 -7.88 -27.18 -19.66
N SER A 196 -6.83 -27.13 -18.86
CA SER A 196 -6.95 -27.07 -17.40
C SER A 196 -5.93 -26.12 -16.80
N LYS A 197 -6.42 -25.16 -16.02
CA LYS A 197 -5.61 -24.25 -15.19
C LYS A 197 -5.73 -24.65 -13.73
N THR A 198 -4.66 -24.42 -12.96
CA THR A 198 -4.63 -24.73 -11.53
C THR A 198 -3.93 -23.62 -10.75
N TRP A 199 -4.16 -23.58 -9.44
CA TRP A 199 -3.69 -22.52 -8.53
C TRP A 199 -4.19 -21.11 -8.90
N ILE A 200 -5.41 -21.02 -9.44
CA ILE A 200 -5.98 -19.76 -9.91
C ILE A 200 -6.78 -19.11 -8.79
N THR A 201 -6.19 -18.05 -8.21
CA THR A 201 -6.84 -17.20 -7.22
C THR A 201 -8.10 -16.54 -7.81
N ASN A 202 -9.15 -16.44 -6.99
CA ASN A 202 -10.51 -15.99 -7.31
C ASN A 202 -11.32 -16.88 -8.26
N SER A 203 -10.72 -17.89 -8.91
CA SER A 203 -11.46 -18.71 -9.90
C SER A 203 -12.78 -19.30 -9.39
N PRO A 204 -12.99 -19.70 -8.11
CA PRO A 204 -14.29 -20.19 -7.66
C PRO A 204 -15.40 -19.13 -7.59
N ILE A 205 -15.04 -17.84 -7.54
CA ILE A 205 -15.96 -16.71 -7.35
C ILE A 205 -15.94 -15.68 -8.48
N ALA A 206 -15.04 -15.83 -9.46
CA ALA A 206 -14.87 -14.88 -10.55
C ALA A 206 -16.01 -14.97 -11.56
N ASP A 207 -16.48 -13.81 -12.02
CA ASP A 207 -17.46 -13.66 -13.09
C ASP A 207 -16.79 -13.69 -14.47
N VAL A 208 -15.57 -13.14 -14.57
CA VAL A 208 -14.75 -13.10 -15.79
C VAL A 208 -13.40 -13.77 -15.53
N LEU A 209 -13.02 -14.71 -16.39
CA LEU A 209 -11.74 -15.40 -16.33
C LEU A 209 -10.89 -14.98 -17.53
N LEU A 210 -9.80 -14.25 -17.28
CA LEU A 210 -8.80 -13.97 -18.30
C LEU A 210 -7.91 -15.21 -18.46
N VAL A 211 -8.18 -16.02 -19.47
CA VAL A 211 -7.49 -17.29 -19.75
C VAL A 211 -6.45 -17.08 -20.84
N TRP A 212 -5.23 -17.58 -20.62
CA TRP A 212 -4.18 -17.64 -21.62
C TRP A 212 -4.13 -19.04 -22.25
N ALA A 213 -4.22 -19.11 -23.57
CA ALA A 213 -4.24 -20.37 -24.33
C ALA A 213 -3.51 -20.25 -25.67
N LYS A 214 -3.01 -21.36 -26.20
CA LYS A 214 -2.41 -21.44 -27.54
C LYS A 214 -3.51 -21.30 -28.60
N HIS A 215 -3.38 -20.30 -29.44
CA HIS A 215 -4.26 -20.09 -30.58
C HIS A 215 -3.96 -21.08 -31.69
N HIS A 216 -4.99 -21.70 -32.28
CA HIS A 216 -4.82 -22.80 -33.23
C HIS A 216 -4.07 -22.43 -34.53
N GLU A 217 -4.28 -21.24 -35.10
CA GLU A 217 -3.65 -20.87 -36.38
C GLU A 217 -2.15 -20.59 -36.21
N THR A 218 -1.80 -19.87 -35.15
CA THR A 218 -0.43 -19.34 -34.97
C THR A 218 0.40 -20.19 -34.02
N GLY A 219 -0.23 -21.06 -33.22
CA GLY A 219 0.41 -21.79 -32.12
C GLY A 219 0.87 -20.88 -30.97
N LYS A 220 0.64 -19.57 -31.06
CA LYS A 220 1.08 -18.58 -30.07
C LYS A 220 0.03 -18.41 -28.97
N ILE A 221 0.50 -18.03 -27.80
CA ILE A 221 -0.35 -17.75 -26.63
C ILE A 221 -1.10 -16.43 -26.86
N ARG A 222 -2.41 -16.42 -26.62
CA ARG A 222 -3.27 -15.22 -26.60
C ARG A 222 -4.16 -15.20 -25.36
N GLY A 223 -4.68 -14.03 -25.02
CA GLY A 223 -5.60 -13.82 -23.89
C GLY A 223 -7.07 -13.85 -24.33
N TYR A 224 -7.90 -14.54 -23.55
CA TYR A 224 -9.33 -14.72 -23.81
C TYR A 224 -10.14 -14.38 -22.55
N LEU A 225 -11.14 -13.50 -22.69
CA LEU A 225 -12.07 -13.13 -21.63
C LEU A 225 -13.25 -14.10 -21.60
N VAL A 226 -13.20 -15.08 -20.70
CA VAL A 226 -14.26 -16.07 -20.53
C VAL A 226 -15.28 -15.55 -19.50
N GLU A 227 -16.51 -15.28 -19.92
CA GLU A 227 -17.60 -14.83 -19.05
C GLU A 227 -18.36 -16.05 -18.52
N ARG A 228 -18.31 -16.28 -17.20
CA ARG A 228 -18.90 -17.47 -16.58
C ARG A 228 -20.39 -17.64 -16.91
N SER A 229 -21.15 -16.54 -16.93
CA SER A 229 -22.60 -16.57 -17.19
C SER A 229 -22.95 -17.05 -18.60
N GLU A 230 -22.02 -16.93 -19.55
CA GLU A 230 -22.22 -17.28 -20.96
C GLU A 230 -21.73 -18.69 -21.31
N CYS A 231 -21.09 -19.38 -20.36
CA CYS A 231 -20.62 -20.74 -20.54
C CYS A 231 -21.76 -21.75 -20.35
N PRO A 232 -22.03 -22.63 -21.35
CA PRO A 232 -23.00 -23.70 -21.17
C PRO A 232 -22.64 -24.63 -20.00
N PRO A 233 -23.64 -25.24 -19.33
CA PRO A 233 -23.38 -26.23 -18.29
C PRO A 233 -22.47 -27.35 -18.78
N GLY A 234 -21.44 -27.67 -18.00
CA GLY A 234 -20.47 -28.73 -18.32
C GLY A 234 -19.25 -28.27 -19.12
N THR A 235 -19.23 -27.06 -19.69
CA THR A 235 -18.07 -26.59 -20.47
C THR A 235 -17.05 -25.79 -19.66
N LEU A 236 -17.45 -25.26 -18.50
CA LEU A 236 -16.59 -24.55 -17.56
C LEU A 236 -16.87 -25.03 -16.13
N GLU A 237 -15.82 -25.51 -15.46
CA GLU A 237 -15.84 -25.79 -14.02
C GLU A 237 -14.70 -25.06 -13.30
N THR A 238 -14.97 -24.56 -12.10
CA THR A 238 -13.96 -23.86 -11.28
C THR A 238 -13.89 -24.39 -9.85
N PRO A 239 -13.51 -25.67 -9.65
CA PRO A 239 -13.48 -26.26 -8.32
C PRO A 239 -12.44 -25.57 -7.43
N ALA A 240 -12.79 -25.37 -6.16
CA ALA A 240 -11.88 -24.81 -5.17
C ALA A 240 -10.84 -25.83 -4.70
N LEU A 241 -9.61 -25.37 -4.51
CA LEU A 241 -8.53 -26.12 -3.84
C LEU A 241 -8.65 -25.88 -2.33
N LYS A 242 -8.88 -26.95 -1.57
CA LYS A 242 -9.07 -26.92 -0.11
C LYS A 242 -7.80 -27.37 0.62
N ASP A 243 -7.81 -27.24 1.94
CA ASP A 243 -6.81 -27.75 2.87
C ASP A 243 -5.42 -27.13 2.66
N LYS A 244 -5.38 -25.84 2.28
CA LYS A 244 -4.14 -25.11 2.04
C LYS A 244 -3.42 -24.80 3.36
N ASN A 245 -2.10 -24.85 3.38
CA ASN A 245 -1.30 -24.49 4.56
C ASN A 245 -1.03 -22.98 4.67
N GLY A 246 -1.15 -22.22 3.58
CA GLY A 246 -0.99 -20.78 3.50
C GLY A 246 -1.95 -20.15 2.51
N LEU A 247 -2.14 -18.83 2.61
CA LEU A 247 -3.17 -18.07 1.89
C LEU A 247 -4.58 -18.69 2.09
N ARG A 248 -4.89 -19.13 3.31
CA ARG A 248 -6.18 -19.76 3.62
C ARG A 248 -7.35 -18.79 3.54
N ALA A 249 -7.14 -17.53 3.91
CA ALA A 249 -8.10 -16.44 3.71
C ALA A 249 -8.13 -15.93 2.25
N SER A 250 -7.96 -16.82 1.27
CA SER A 250 -8.03 -16.54 -0.16
C SER A 250 -8.64 -17.73 -0.87
N LEU A 251 -9.56 -17.50 -1.80
CA LEU A 251 -10.12 -18.58 -2.61
C LEU A 251 -9.22 -18.85 -3.81
N THR A 252 -8.69 -20.06 -3.86
CA THR A 252 -7.86 -20.55 -4.96
C THR A 252 -8.52 -21.78 -5.55
N GLY A 253 -8.53 -21.91 -6.86
CA GLY A 253 -9.20 -23.01 -7.55
C GLY A 253 -8.54 -23.39 -8.86
N MET A 254 -9.27 -24.18 -9.63
CA MET A 254 -8.93 -24.56 -10.98
C MET A 254 -9.82 -23.81 -11.99
N ILE A 255 -9.43 -23.87 -13.25
CA ILE A 255 -10.31 -23.55 -14.38
C ILE A 255 -10.24 -24.74 -15.31
N GLN A 256 -11.33 -25.49 -15.42
CA GLN A 256 -11.45 -26.63 -16.31
C GLN A 256 -12.33 -26.23 -17.49
N LEU A 257 -11.78 -26.37 -18.69
CA LEU A 257 -12.42 -25.96 -19.93
C LEU A 257 -12.58 -27.20 -20.80
N ASP A 258 -13.82 -27.57 -21.10
CA ASP A 258 -14.17 -28.63 -22.02
C ASP A 258 -14.95 -28.05 -23.19
N GLU A 259 -14.25 -27.87 -24.31
CA GLU A 259 -14.76 -27.26 -25.55
C GLU A 259 -15.57 -25.96 -25.31
N CYS A 260 -15.11 -25.15 -24.36
CA CYS A 260 -15.84 -24.00 -23.86
C CYS A 260 -16.00 -22.92 -24.95
N PRO A 261 -17.25 -22.58 -25.34
CA PRO A 261 -17.49 -21.60 -26.40
C PRO A 261 -17.22 -20.18 -25.90
N VAL A 262 -16.31 -19.47 -26.57
CA VAL A 262 -15.94 -18.07 -26.27
C VAL A 262 -16.07 -17.24 -27.55
N PRO A 263 -16.76 -16.10 -27.56
CA PRO A 263 -16.81 -15.24 -28.74
C PRO A 263 -15.41 -14.83 -29.20
N GLU A 264 -15.16 -14.77 -30.51
CA GLU A 264 -13.88 -14.26 -31.04
C GLU A 264 -13.62 -12.81 -30.58
N ALA A 265 -14.69 -12.02 -30.40
CA ALA A 265 -14.63 -10.66 -29.86
C ALA A 265 -14.13 -10.57 -28.41
N ASN A 266 -14.08 -11.69 -27.66
CA ASN A 266 -13.55 -11.75 -26.31
C ASN A 266 -12.05 -12.11 -26.28
N MET A 267 -11.41 -12.32 -27.44
CA MET A 267 -9.96 -12.47 -27.56
C MET A 267 -9.29 -11.10 -27.58
N PHE A 268 -8.12 -10.96 -26.99
CA PHE A 268 -7.31 -9.76 -27.18
C PHE A 268 -6.79 -9.67 -28.63
N PRO A 269 -6.87 -8.49 -29.27
CA PRO A 269 -6.62 -8.33 -30.70
C PRO A 269 -5.16 -8.60 -31.09
N ASP A 270 -4.22 -7.97 -30.39
CA ASP A 270 -2.85 -7.81 -30.89
C ASP A 270 -1.78 -8.53 -30.05
N VAL A 271 -2.06 -8.80 -28.77
CA VAL A 271 -1.05 -9.37 -27.87
C VAL A 271 -0.84 -10.86 -28.12
N GLU A 272 0.41 -11.24 -28.38
CA GLU A 272 0.80 -12.63 -28.61
C GLU A 272 2.00 -13.06 -27.75
N GLY A 273 2.07 -14.37 -27.50
CA GLY A 273 3.17 -15.00 -26.78
C GLY A 273 3.17 -14.64 -25.30
N LEU A 274 4.34 -14.79 -24.67
CA LEU A 274 4.50 -14.55 -23.23
C LEU A 274 4.54 -13.08 -22.82
N ARG A 275 4.63 -12.15 -23.79
CA ARG A 275 4.63 -10.70 -23.51
C ARG A 275 3.38 -10.28 -22.74
N GLY A 276 2.20 -10.72 -23.17
CA GLY A 276 0.93 -10.40 -22.54
C GLY A 276 0.86 -10.78 -21.06
N PRO A 277 0.96 -12.07 -20.71
CA PRO A 277 0.91 -12.47 -19.32
C PRO A 277 2.05 -11.85 -18.51
N PHE A 278 3.28 -11.78 -19.05
CA PHE A 278 4.42 -11.26 -18.27
C PHE A 278 4.32 -9.76 -17.97
N THR A 279 3.70 -8.95 -18.83
CA THR A 279 3.38 -7.55 -18.49
C THR A 279 2.47 -7.48 -17.26
N CYS A 280 1.42 -8.32 -17.22
CA CYS A 280 0.50 -8.40 -16.08
C CYS A 280 1.23 -8.86 -14.81
N LEU A 281 2.02 -9.94 -14.90
CA LEU A 281 2.79 -10.47 -13.76
C LEU A 281 3.79 -9.44 -13.23
N ASN A 282 4.45 -8.65 -14.08
CA ASN A 282 5.37 -7.60 -13.63
C ASN A 282 4.65 -6.51 -12.83
N SER A 283 3.42 -6.16 -13.21
CA SER A 283 2.57 -5.25 -12.44
C SER A 283 2.22 -5.84 -11.06
N ALA A 284 1.80 -7.11 -11.02
CA ALA A 284 1.49 -7.80 -9.76
C ALA A 284 2.72 -7.96 -8.86
N ARG A 285 3.88 -8.32 -9.42
CA ARG A 285 5.17 -8.47 -8.69
C ARG A 285 5.60 -7.18 -8.02
N TYR A 286 5.40 -6.04 -8.68
CA TYR A 286 5.66 -4.73 -8.08
C TYR A 286 4.78 -4.49 -6.84
N GLY A 287 3.47 -4.77 -6.96
CA GLY A 287 2.54 -4.67 -5.83
C GLY A 287 2.85 -5.64 -4.68
N ILE A 288 3.31 -6.87 -4.99
CA ILE A 288 3.75 -7.86 -3.99
C ILE A 288 4.99 -7.37 -3.24
N ALA A 289 5.97 -6.77 -3.95
CA ALA A 289 7.18 -6.27 -3.32
C ALA A 289 6.89 -5.22 -2.23
N TRP A 290 5.85 -4.40 -2.43
CA TRP A 290 5.29 -3.50 -1.41
C TRP A 290 4.52 -4.25 -0.34
N GLY A 291 3.58 -5.09 -0.76
CA GLY A 291 2.67 -5.81 0.14
C GLY A 291 3.39 -6.56 1.25
N ILE A 292 4.42 -7.34 0.90
CA ILE A 292 5.13 -8.14 1.90
C ILE A 292 5.79 -7.27 2.98
N THR A 293 6.14 -6.00 2.68
CA THR A 293 6.76 -5.11 3.67
C THR A 293 5.75 -4.77 4.75
N GLY A 294 4.47 -4.65 4.38
CA GLY A 294 3.37 -4.50 5.33
C GLY A 294 3.21 -5.73 6.23
N ALA A 295 3.26 -6.94 5.67
CA ALA A 295 3.24 -8.16 6.48
C ALA A 295 4.43 -8.23 7.46
N LEU A 296 5.64 -7.85 7.02
CA LEU A 296 6.81 -7.80 7.89
C LEU A 296 6.65 -6.75 8.99
N GLU A 297 6.11 -5.56 8.68
CA GLU A 297 5.83 -4.52 9.66
C GLU A 297 4.79 -4.93 10.72
N ASP A 298 3.74 -5.66 10.33
CA ASP A 298 2.80 -6.26 11.28
C ASP A 298 3.51 -7.30 12.19
N CYS A 299 4.36 -8.16 11.62
CA CYS A 299 5.18 -9.08 12.40
C CYS A 299 6.09 -8.34 13.40
N ILE A 300 6.73 -7.25 13.00
CA ILE A 300 7.57 -6.41 13.87
C ILE A 300 6.73 -5.79 14.99
N SER A 301 5.59 -5.19 14.65
CA SER A 301 4.71 -4.53 15.63
C SER A 301 4.19 -5.51 16.68
N ARG A 302 3.73 -6.70 16.26
CA ARG A 302 3.27 -7.76 17.16
C ARG A 302 4.42 -8.27 18.04
N ALA A 303 5.57 -8.58 17.44
CA ALA A 303 6.71 -9.11 18.18
C ALA A 303 7.24 -8.09 19.20
N ARG A 304 7.31 -6.81 18.84
CA ARG A 304 7.71 -5.73 19.73
C ARG A 304 6.73 -5.57 20.89
N THR A 305 5.43 -5.51 20.60
CA THR A 305 4.38 -5.39 21.62
C THR A 305 4.43 -6.55 22.60
N TYR A 306 4.45 -7.79 22.09
CA TYR A 306 4.58 -8.98 22.91
C TYR A 306 5.87 -8.97 23.74
N ALA A 307 6.99 -8.53 23.16
CA ALA A 307 8.27 -8.48 23.87
C ALA A 307 8.31 -7.46 25.01
N LEU A 308 7.58 -6.35 24.89
CA LEU A 308 7.48 -5.32 25.93
C LEU A 308 6.55 -5.76 27.08
N GLU A 309 5.52 -6.54 26.78
CA GLU A 309 4.55 -7.00 27.77
C GLU A 309 4.97 -8.29 28.48
N ARG A 310 5.52 -9.27 27.74
CA ARG A 310 5.89 -10.58 28.27
C ARG A 310 7.10 -10.45 29.19
N LYS A 311 6.94 -10.94 30.43
CA LYS A 311 8.00 -10.94 31.44
C LYS A 311 8.63 -12.32 31.62
N GLN A 312 9.96 -12.37 31.68
CA GLN A 312 10.77 -13.55 32.05
C GLN A 312 11.98 -13.12 32.89
N PHE A 313 12.68 -14.10 33.45
CA PHE A 313 13.87 -13.96 34.31
C PHE A 313 13.92 -12.69 35.17
N LYS A 314 13.50 -12.82 36.43
CA LYS A 314 13.38 -11.71 37.40
C LYS A 314 12.34 -10.65 36.99
N GLY A 315 11.28 -11.06 36.28
CA GLY A 315 10.14 -10.20 35.95
C GLY A 315 10.44 -9.11 34.91
N ASN A 316 11.54 -9.20 34.17
CA ASN A 316 11.90 -8.22 33.15
C ASN A 316 11.10 -8.47 31.86
N PRO A 317 10.66 -7.43 31.15
CA PRO A 317 10.22 -7.55 29.76
C PRO A 317 11.27 -8.26 28.91
N ILE A 318 10.85 -9.19 28.06
CA ILE A 318 11.80 -9.92 27.20
C ILE A 318 12.47 -9.00 26.17
N ALA A 319 11.88 -7.85 25.85
CA ALA A 319 12.49 -6.79 25.04
C ALA A 319 13.82 -6.24 25.63
N LYS A 320 14.11 -6.50 26.92
CA LYS A 320 15.37 -6.12 27.56
C LYS A 320 16.57 -6.92 27.07
N TYR A 321 16.36 -8.13 26.54
CA TYR A 321 17.46 -9.03 26.18
C TYR A 321 18.00 -8.73 24.78
N GLN A 322 19.32 -8.66 24.65
CA GLN A 322 20.03 -8.30 23.41
C GLN A 322 19.64 -9.19 22.22
N LEU A 323 19.41 -10.48 22.43
CA LEU A 323 18.98 -11.38 21.36
C LEU A 323 17.60 -11.03 20.80
N VAL A 324 16.67 -10.54 21.63
CA VAL A 324 15.36 -10.07 21.17
C VAL A 324 15.52 -8.74 20.42
N GLN A 325 16.33 -7.82 20.94
CA GLN A 325 16.60 -6.54 20.29
C GLN A 325 17.26 -6.71 18.92
N LYS A 326 18.21 -7.64 18.78
CA LYS A 326 18.84 -7.96 17.49
C LYS A 326 17.82 -8.38 16.45
N LYS A 327 16.91 -9.30 16.79
CA LYS A 327 15.87 -9.80 15.87
C LYS A 327 14.97 -8.67 15.38
N LEU A 328 14.55 -7.78 16.29
CA LEU A 328 13.74 -6.61 15.95
C LEU A 328 14.53 -5.62 15.08
N ALA A 329 15.80 -5.39 15.38
CA ALA A 329 16.65 -4.48 14.61
C ALA A 329 16.88 -4.98 13.17
N ASP A 330 17.18 -6.26 12.99
CA ASP A 330 17.37 -6.87 11.66
C ASP A 330 16.10 -6.76 10.81
N ALA A 331 14.95 -7.15 11.38
CA ALA A 331 13.66 -7.09 10.68
C ALA A 331 13.25 -5.65 10.31
N THR A 332 13.43 -4.71 11.25
CA THR A 332 13.12 -3.29 11.04
C THR A 332 14.00 -2.69 9.94
N THR A 333 15.27 -3.10 9.88
CA THR A 333 16.20 -2.71 8.82
C THR A 333 15.68 -3.18 7.47
N ASP A 334 15.41 -4.48 7.31
CA ASP A 334 14.95 -5.04 6.03
C ASP A 334 13.62 -4.43 5.56
N ALA A 335 12.68 -4.14 6.47
CA ALA A 335 11.41 -3.48 6.14
C ALA A 335 11.62 -2.05 5.59
N ALA A 336 12.52 -1.29 6.22
CA ALA A 336 12.84 0.07 5.80
C ALA A 336 13.54 0.10 4.44
N PHE A 337 14.57 -0.75 4.23
CA PHE A 337 15.25 -0.88 2.95
C PHE A 337 14.30 -1.30 1.83
N GLY A 338 13.44 -2.28 2.10
CA GLY A 338 12.43 -2.76 1.14
C GLY A 338 11.46 -1.66 0.72
N THR A 339 10.99 -0.84 1.67
CA THR A 339 10.07 0.27 1.39
C THR A 339 10.72 1.34 0.51
N ILE A 340 11.94 1.79 0.83
CA ILE A 340 12.64 2.81 0.04
C ILE A 340 12.93 2.31 -1.39
N ALA A 341 13.35 1.05 -1.54
CA ALA A 341 13.57 0.45 -2.85
C ALA A 341 12.29 0.40 -3.69
N CYS A 342 11.16 0.04 -3.06
CA CYS A 342 9.84 0.02 -3.68
C CYS A 342 9.37 1.42 -4.12
N VAL A 343 9.60 2.46 -3.31
CA VAL A 343 9.35 3.87 -3.69
C VAL A 343 10.14 4.23 -4.94
N GLN A 344 11.45 3.96 -4.96
CA GLN A 344 12.30 4.30 -6.10
C GLN A 344 11.86 3.59 -7.39
N VAL A 345 11.57 2.29 -7.33
CA VAL A 345 11.07 1.55 -8.51
C VAL A 345 9.70 2.07 -8.95
N GLY A 346 8.85 2.49 -8.00
CA GLY A 346 7.56 3.14 -8.30
C GLY A 346 7.74 4.42 -9.09
N ARG A 347 8.62 5.32 -8.64
CA ARG A 347 8.94 6.56 -9.34
C ARG A 347 9.48 6.32 -10.75
N LEU A 348 10.28 5.27 -10.94
CA LEU A 348 10.76 4.88 -12.26
C LEU A 348 9.63 4.31 -13.13
N LYS A 349 8.71 3.55 -12.54
CA LYS A 349 7.55 3.00 -13.24
C LYS A 349 6.61 4.11 -13.72
N ASP A 350 6.34 5.12 -12.89
CA ASP A 350 5.56 6.30 -13.26
C ASP A 350 6.18 7.07 -14.43
N LYS A 351 7.51 7.03 -14.58
CA LYS A 351 8.24 7.65 -15.69
C LYS A 351 8.43 6.74 -16.92
N GLY A 352 7.92 5.51 -16.89
CA GLY A 352 8.15 4.51 -17.95
C GLY A 352 9.60 4.01 -18.05
N LEU A 353 10.40 4.18 -16.98
CA LEU A 353 11.83 3.84 -16.92
C LEU A 353 12.12 2.56 -16.10
N ALA A 354 11.10 1.94 -15.52
CA ALA A 354 11.29 0.71 -14.74
C ALA A 354 11.55 -0.49 -15.65
N ALA A 355 12.70 -1.12 -15.48
CA ALA A 355 13.03 -2.37 -16.15
C ALA A 355 12.46 -3.58 -15.38
N PRO A 356 12.06 -4.68 -16.05
CA PRO A 356 11.58 -5.91 -15.39
C PRO A 356 12.55 -6.50 -14.36
N GLU A 357 13.85 -6.31 -14.55
CA GLU A 357 14.92 -6.74 -13.64
C GLU A 357 14.86 -5.98 -12.31
N MET A 358 14.48 -4.70 -12.32
CA MET A 358 14.29 -3.91 -11.09
C MET A 358 13.15 -4.49 -10.25
N ILE A 359 12.04 -4.85 -10.90
CA ILE A 359 10.88 -5.48 -10.25
C ILE A 359 11.27 -6.85 -9.70
N SER A 360 12.02 -7.65 -10.47
CA SER A 360 12.53 -8.95 -10.03
C SER A 360 13.43 -8.83 -8.79
N MET A 361 14.31 -7.82 -8.77
CA MET A 361 15.22 -7.56 -7.66
C MET A 361 14.45 -7.25 -6.37
N ILE A 362 13.53 -6.28 -6.42
CA ILE A 362 12.78 -5.88 -5.23
C ILE A 362 11.82 -6.99 -4.78
N LYS A 363 11.12 -7.69 -5.69
CA LYS A 363 10.21 -8.79 -5.33
C LYS A 363 10.98 -9.89 -4.62
N ARG A 364 12.08 -10.36 -5.20
CA ARG A 364 12.90 -11.43 -4.61
C ARG A 364 13.41 -11.03 -3.23
N GLN A 365 14.14 -9.91 -3.16
CA GLN A 365 14.79 -9.47 -1.92
C GLN A 365 13.76 -9.28 -0.81
N ASN A 366 12.67 -8.58 -1.12
CA ASN A 366 11.63 -8.27 -0.14
C ASN A 366 10.97 -9.57 0.34
N CYS A 367 10.52 -10.47 -0.55
CA CYS A 367 9.92 -11.74 -0.13
C CYS A 367 10.89 -12.59 0.73
N ASP A 368 12.16 -12.71 0.31
CA ASP A 368 13.15 -13.52 1.00
C ASP A 368 13.49 -12.98 2.40
N ARG A 369 13.52 -11.66 2.58
CA ARG A 369 13.77 -11.02 3.89
C ARG A 369 12.55 -11.01 4.77
N ALA A 370 11.36 -10.78 4.21
CA ALA A 370 10.12 -10.84 4.97
C ALA A 370 9.88 -12.23 5.55
N LEU A 371 10.01 -13.29 4.75
CA LEU A 371 9.82 -14.66 5.24
C LEU A 371 10.86 -15.05 6.31
N TYR A 372 12.13 -14.72 6.06
CA TYR A 372 13.21 -15.01 7.01
C TYR A 372 12.96 -14.31 8.36
N ASN A 373 12.72 -13.00 8.33
CA ASN A 373 12.52 -12.23 9.55
C ASN A 373 11.21 -12.56 10.25
N ALA A 374 10.10 -12.81 9.52
CA ALA A 374 8.85 -13.24 10.13
C ALA A 374 9.03 -14.55 10.93
N ARG A 375 9.78 -15.52 10.38
CA ARG A 375 10.15 -16.76 11.10
C ARG A 375 11.00 -16.49 12.33
N THR A 376 12.01 -15.62 12.21
CA THR A 376 12.88 -15.26 13.33
C THR A 376 12.12 -14.52 14.44
N LEU A 377 11.20 -13.63 14.08
CA LEU A 377 10.34 -12.90 15.01
C LEU A 377 9.30 -13.82 15.66
N GLN A 378 8.81 -14.84 14.94
CA GLN A 378 7.91 -15.87 15.49
C GLN A 378 8.50 -16.53 16.74
N GLU A 379 9.81 -16.75 16.80
CA GLU A 379 10.49 -17.33 17.95
C GLU A 379 10.34 -16.50 19.25
N ILE A 380 10.11 -15.17 19.15
CA ILE A 380 9.91 -14.29 20.32
C ILE A 380 8.66 -14.69 21.11
N PHE A 381 7.67 -15.28 20.44
CA PHE A 381 6.43 -15.73 21.05
C PHE A 381 6.58 -17.07 21.79
N GLY A 382 7.64 -17.84 21.52
CA GLY A 382 7.80 -19.20 22.04
C GLY A 382 6.64 -20.10 21.63
N GLY A 383 6.11 -20.92 22.56
CA GLY A 383 4.99 -21.83 22.26
C GLY A 383 3.71 -21.13 21.78
N ASN A 384 3.49 -19.86 22.15
CA ASN A 384 2.31 -19.10 21.75
C ASN A 384 2.22 -18.87 20.24
N ALA A 385 3.36 -18.88 19.55
CA ALA A 385 3.42 -18.69 18.10
C ALA A 385 2.75 -19.83 17.30
N VAL A 386 2.42 -20.96 17.94
CA VAL A 386 1.68 -22.08 17.33
C VAL A 386 0.18 -21.76 17.27
N SER A 387 -0.32 -20.86 18.10
CA SER A 387 -1.71 -20.40 18.05
C SER A 387 -1.87 -19.28 17.02
N ASP A 388 -2.89 -19.41 16.18
CA ASP A 388 -3.28 -18.42 15.18
C ASP A 388 -3.83 -17.11 15.78
N GLU A 389 -4.24 -17.11 17.05
CA GLU A 389 -4.63 -15.93 17.82
C GLU A 389 -3.53 -14.84 17.85
N TYR A 390 -2.26 -15.24 17.74
CA TYR A 390 -1.13 -14.31 17.72
C TYR A 390 -0.80 -13.77 16.32
N GLY A 391 -1.41 -14.31 15.26
CA GLY A 391 -1.29 -13.83 13.87
C GLY A 391 0.07 -14.05 13.19
N ILE A 392 1.17 -14.17 13.94
CA ILE A 392 2.52 -14.26 13.34
C ILE A 392 2.75 -15.56 12.56
N GLY A 393 2.24 -16.70 13.06
CA GLY A 393 2.33 -17.99 12.36
C GLY A 393 1.57 -17.97 11.02
N ARG A 394 0.45 -17.24 10.96
CA ARG A 394 -0.32 -17.01 9.74
C ARG A 394 0.51 -16.24 8.70
N HIS A 395 1.16 -15.14 9.09
CA HIS A 395 2.04 -14.40 8.17
C HIS A 395 3.21 -15.27 7.67
N VAL A 396 3.83 -16.09 8.53
CA VAL A 396 4.91 -16.99 8.11
C VAL A 396 4.44 -18.02 7.07
N ALA A 397 3.26 -18.62 7.28
CA ALA A 397 2.69 -19.57 6.34
C ALA A 397 2.31 -18.91 5.01
N ASN A 398 1.72 -17.71 5.07
CA ASN A 398 1.39 -16.91 3.90
C ASN A 398 2.63 -16.50 3.09
N LEU A 399 3.66 -15.98 3.78
CA LEU A 399 4.87 -15.47 3.15
C LEU A 399 5.70 -16.56 2.45
N PHE A 400 5.57 -17.81 2.88
CA PHE A 400 6.11 -18.96 2.14
C PHE A 400 5.50 -19.05 0.74
N VAL A 401 4.17 -18.92 0.64
CA VAL A 401 3.48 -18.96 -0.66
C VAL A 401 3.84 -17.75 -1.52
N THR A 402 3.92 -16.55 -0.91
CA THR A 402 4.25 -15.32 -1.67
C THR A 402 5.69 -15.29 -2.19
N GLN A 403 6.60 -16.01 -1.53
CA GLN A 403 7.96 -16.23 -2.02
C GLN A 403 7.95 -17.14 -3.27
N THR A 404 7.08 -18.16 -3.30
CA THR A 404 7.02 -19.17 -4.38
C THR A 404 6.32 -18.68 -5.64
N TYR A 405 5.12 -18.12 -5.53
CA TYR A 405 4.32 -17.75 -6.71
C TYR A 405 4.88 -16.51 -7.44
N GLU A 406 4.32 -16.20 -8.61
CA GLU A 406 4.72 -15.02 -9.39
C GLU A 406 6.23 -15.01 -9.73
N GLY A 407 6.85 -16.19 -9.80
CA GLY A 407 8.29 -16.39 -9.97
C GLY A 407 8.99 -16.70 -8.65
N GLN A 408 9.51 -17.92 -8.51
CA GLN A 408 10.31 -18.31 -7.35
C GLN A 408 11.60 -17.48 -7.26
N SER A 409 12.16 -17.33 -6.06
CA SER A 409 13.40 -16.57 -5.83
C SER A 409 14.56 -16.98 -6.74
N ASP A 410 14.67 -18.27 -7.09
CA ASP A 410 15.70 -18.79 -8.01
C ASP A 410 15.47 -18.32 -9.46
N ILE A 411 14.22 -18.24 -9.91
CA ILE A 411 13.87 -17.73 -11.23
C ILE A 411 14.21 -16.24 -11.35
N HIS A 412 13.86 -15.44 -10.33
CA HIS A 412 14.27 -14.04 -10.29
C HIS A 412 15.77 -13.87 -10.18
N SER A 413 16.48 -14.83 -9.58
CA SER A 413 17.94 -14.84 -9.55
C SER A 413 18.54 -15.12 -10.92
N GLY A 414 17.94 -15.99 -11.75
CA GLY A 414 18.31 -16.17 -13.16
C GLY A 414 18.11 -14.88 -13.97
N SER A 415 16.95 -14.25 -13.86
CA SER A 415 16.66 -12.97 -14.53
C SER A 415 17.58 -11.84 -14.03
N SER A 416 17.90 -11.82 -12.73
CA SER A 416 18.83 -10.83 -12.16
C SER A 416 20.30 -11.19 -12.37
N SER A 417 20.69 -12.44 -12.59
CA SER A 417 22.07 -12.78 -12.97
C SER A 417 22.35 -12.56 -14.46
N SER A 418 21.28 -12.39 -15.25
CA SER A 418 21.31 -11.80 -16.58
C SER A 418 21.54 -10.29 -16.57
N LEU A 419 21.53 -9.64 -15.38
CA LEU A 419 22.20 -8.35 -15.22
C LEU A 419 23.61 -8.52 -15.78
N ASN A 420 24.12 -7.56 -16.53
CA ASN A 420 25.47 -7.55 -17.13
C ASN A 420 26.65 -7.78 -16.13
N LEU A 421 26.39 -8.14 -14.88
CA LEU A 421 27.33 -8.64 -13.87
C LEU A 421 28.12 -9.86 -14.33
N CYS A 422 27.57 -10.70 -15.22
CA CYS A 422 28.27 -11.83 -15.85
C CYS A 422 28.46 -11.65 -17.37
N ALA A 423 28.48 -10.42 -17.88
CA ALA A 423 28.82 -10.15 -19.28
C ALA A 423 30.34 -10.30 -19.51
N TYR A 424 30.83 -11.54 -19.49
CA TYR A 424 31.95 -11.88 -20.36
C TYR A 424 31.36 -12.03 -21.77
N PRO A 425 31.87 -11.33 -22.80
CA PRO A 425 31.48 -11.62 -24.16
C PRO A 425 31.91 -13.06 -24.45
N ILE A 426 30.96 -13.98 -24.56
CA ILE A 426 31.21 -15.24 -25.25
C ILE A 426 31.31 -14.84 -26.72
N ASP A 427 32.54 -14.52 -27.15
CA ASP A 427 32.84 -14.39 -28.56
C ASP A 427 32.34 -15.64 -29.26
N ARG A 428 31.55 -15.41 -30.32
CA ARG A 428 31.19 -16.43 -31.29
C ARG A 428 32.48 -16.95 -31.91
N PHE A 429 33.09 -17.98 -31.34
CA PHE A 429 34.03 -18.81 -32.08
C PHE A 429 33.22 -19.61 -33.10
N GLY A 430 33.20 -19.06 -34.31
CA GLY A 430 32.83 -19.77 -35.52
C GLY A 430 33.65 -21.06 -35.66
N ALA A 431 33.00 -22.04 -36.27
CA ALA A 431 33.56 -23.33 -36.61
C ALA A 431 34.90 -23.20 -37.37
N SER A 432 35.96 -23.78 -36.81
CA SER A 432 36.97 -24.58 -37.54
C SER A 432 38.19 -24.88 -36.65
N ASN A 433 38.24 -26.05 -36.01
CA ASN A 433 39.43 -26.93 -36.08
C ASN A 433 39.16 -28.30 -35.40
N PRO A 434 39.58 -29.45 -35.98
CA PRO A 434 39.21 -30.77 -35.52
C PRO A 434 40.37 -31.45 -34.79
N PHE A 435 40.55 -31.25 -33.49
CA PHE A 435 41.37 -32.16 -32.67
C PHE A 435 40.93 -32.05 -31.22
N LEU A 436 40.30 -33.11 -30.69
CA LEU A 436 40.58 -33.73 -29.39
C LEU A 436 39.42 -34.65 -28.99
N THR A 437 39.74 -35.93 -28.90
CA THR A 437 38.89 -37.04 -28.42
C THR A 437 38.64 -36.95 -26.90
N PRO A 438 37.55 -37.53 -26.38
CA PRO A 438 37.16 -37.36 -24.98
C PRO A 438 37.86 -38.39 -24.07
N ARG A 439 38.61 -37.93 -23.06
CA ARG A 439 39.03 -38.77 -21.92
C ARG A 439 38.03 -38.62 -20.78
N ARG A 440 37.37 -39.74 -20.45
CA ARG A 440 36.59 -39.95 -19.23
C ARG A 440 37.49 -39.81 -18.00
N PHE A 441 37.03 -39.06 -16.99
CA PHE A 441 37.57 -39.16 -15.63
C PHE A 441 36.52 -39.76 -14.69
N THR A 442 36.89 -40.90 -14.12
CA THR A 442 36.16 -41.66 -13.12
C THR A 442 36.62 -41.21 -11.73
N ILE A 443 35.71 -40.87 -10.82
CA ILE A 443 36.04 -40.60 -9.41
C ILE A 443 35.98 -41.93 -8.64
N ARG A 444 37.10 -42.34 -8.05
CA ARG A 444 37.22 -43.52 -7.18
C ARG A 444 36.93 -43.14 -5.72
N SER A 445 36.16 -44.00 -5.06
CA SER A 445 35.96 -44.03 -3.60
C SER A 445 37.09 -44.84 -2.94
N THR A 446 37.59 -44.40 -1.78
CA THR A 446 38.31 -45.28 -0.84
C THR A 446 38.14 -44.84 0.62
N SER A 447 37.59 -45.77 1.40
CA SER A 447 38.07 -46.27 2.71
C SER A 447 37.91 -45.46 4.02
N THR A 448 37.10 -46.07 4.88
CA THR A 448 36.96 -46.08 6.35
C THR A 448 38.23 -46.09 7.22
N LYS A 449 38.24 -45.33 8.34
CA LYS A 449 38.23 -45.78 9.77
C LYS A 449 38.54 -44.62 10.77
N PRO A 450 38.17 -44.74 12.08
CA PRO A 450 37.80 -43.61 12.94
C PRO A 450 38.90 -43.13 13.91
N PHE A 451 38.81 -41.89 14.38
CA PHE A 451 39.70 -41.32 15.40
C PHE A 451 38.90 -40.71 16.57
N ARG A 452 39.32 -41.03 17.80
CA ARG A 452 38.71 -40.64 19.09
C ARG A 452 39.01 -39.19 19.47
N LEU A 453 38.08 -38.55 20.16
CA LEU A 453 38.25 -37.27 20.88
C LEU A 453 38.81 -37.49 22.30
N PRO A 454 39.68 -36.61 22.80
CA PRO A 454 39.89 -36.41 24.22
C PRO A 454 39.20 -35.14 24.74
N THR A 455 38.78 -35.24 26.00
CA THR A 455 38.18 -34.24 26.89
C THR A 455 39.15 -33.15 27.37
N THR A 456 38.54 -32.08 27.89
CA THR A 456 38.99 -31.12 28.92
C THR A 456 40.08 -30.11 28.55
N PHE A 457 39.70 -28.82 28.55
CA PHE A 457 40.57 -27.73 29.00
C PHE A 457 39.71 -26.65 29.72
N GLN A 458 40.02 -26.46 31.00
CA GLN A 458 39.62 -25.33 31.87
C GLN A 458 40.53 -24.12 31.62
N LEU A 459 40.04 -22.91 31.96
CA LEU A 459 40.75 -21.74 32.55
C LEU A 459 39.84 -20.47 32.41
N PRO A 460 40.08 -19.34 33.11
CA PRO A 460 39.83 -19.12 34.53
C PRO A 460 38.94 -17.88 34.82
N SER A 461 38.47 -17.75 36.06
CA SER A 461 37.79 -16.57 36.61
C SER A 461 38.70 -15.34 36.71
N PRO A 462 38.12 -14.12 36.76
CA PRO A 462 38.64 -13.06 37.60
C PRO A 462 37.68 -12.65 38.72
N VAL A 463 38.29 -12.01 39.69
CA VAL A 463 37.92 -11.82 41.09
C VAL A 463 37.60 -10.34 41.33
N TYR A 464 36.47 -10.10 42.01
CA TYR A 464 36.10 -8.97 42.90
C TYR A 464 35.90 -7.54 42.33
N ILE A 465 34.82 -6.88 42.77
CA ILE A 465 34.83 -5.88 43.85
C ILE A 465 33.39 -5.65 44.36
N CYS A 466 33.23 -5.77 45.67
CA CYS A 466 32.03 -5.47 46.45
C CYS A 466 32.08 -3.98 46.84
N HIS A 467 31.02 -3.21 46.58
CA HIS A 467 30.77 -1.95 47.26
C HIS A 467 29.34 -1.88 47.78
N THR A 468 29.27 -1.34 48.98
CA THR A 468 28.19 -1.29 49.96
C THR A 468 27.06 -0.31 49.62
N HIS A 469 25.84 -0.77 49.90
CA HIS A 469 24.65 -0.07 50.42
C HIS A 469 24.61 1.47 50.40
N PHE A 470 23.59 2.01 49.72
CA PHE A 470 22.86 3.20 50.16
C PHE A 470 21.35 2.95 50.01
N ASN A 471 20.63 3.04 51.13
CA ASN A 471 19.17 3.03 51.22
C ASN A 471 18.62 4.38 50.74
N PHE A 472 17.62 4.36 49.87
CA PHE A 472 16.65 5.45 49.74
C PHE A 472 15.24 4.88 49.84
N VAL A 473 14.59 5.23 50.93
CA VAL A 473 13.16 5.06 51.18
C VAL A 473 12.43 6.19 50.46
N GLN A 474 11.47 5.88 49.60
CA GLN A 474 10.45 6.85 49.20
C GLN A 474 9.11 6.18 48.94
N PHE A 475 8.08 6.85 49.43
CA PHE A 475 6.71 6.41 49.67
C PHE A 475 5.91 6.18 48.37
N ALA A 476 5.06 5.15 48.38
CA ALA A 476 4.02 4.91 47.38
C ALA A 476 2.65 5.40 47.90
N PRO A 477 1.81 6.05 47.07
CA PRO A 477 0.39 6.26 47.38
C PRO A 477 -0.50 5.08 46.90
N PRO A 478 -1.71 4.91 47.46
CA PRO A 478 -2.43 3.63 47.47
C PRO A 478 -3.31 3.38 46.23
N ARG A 479 -3.54 2.08 45.96
CA ARG A 479 -4.53 1.56 45.00
C ARG A 479 -5.94 1.51 45.62
N PRO A 480 -7.02 1.72 44.86
CA PRO A 480 -8.36 1.30 45.25
C PRO A 480 -8.66 -0.15 44.86
N GLN A 481 -9.45 -0.82 45.71
CA GLN A 481 -9.89 -2.22 45.62
C GLN A 481 -11.09 -2.44 44.68
N HIS A 482 -11.24 -3.70 44.26
CA HIS A 482 -12.28 -4.27 43.41
C HIS A 482 -13.73 -4.10 43.87
N SER A 483 -14.66 -4.04 42.90
CA SER A 483 -16.02 -4.61 43.01
C SER A 483 -16.41 -5.35 41.72
N LYS A 484 -17.31 -6.34 41.87
CA LYS A 484 -17.64 -7.40 40.89
C LYS A 484 -18.83 -7.04 39.97
N SER A 485 -18.70 -7.47 38.70
CA SER A 485 -19.69 -7.91 37.68
C SER A 485 -21.14 -7.40 37.65
N ALA A 486 -21.57 -6.89 36.49
CA ALA A 486 -22.85 -7.28 35.86
C ALA A 486 -22.93 -6.95 34.34
N SER A 487 -23.34 -7.97 33.59
CA SER A 487 -24.01 -8.06 32.27
C SER A 487 -23.62 -7.18 31.07
N THR A 488 -23.11 -7.90 30.07
CA THR A 488 -23.05 -7.66 28.63
C THR A 488 -24.38 -7.19 28.01
N THR A 489 -24.48 -5.93 27.57
CA THR A 489 -25.27 -5.44 26.40
C THR A 489 -24.95 -3.96 26.15
N THR A 490 -23.75 -3.59 25.65
CA THR A 490 -23.49 -2.17 25.22
C THR A 490 -22.33 -1.98 24.23
N PHE A 491 -21.82 -3.02 23.57
CA PHE A 491 -20.58 -2.87 22.76
C PHE A 491 -20.76 -2.39 21.31
N LYS A 492 -21.99 -2.24 20.79
CA LYS A 492 -22.20 -1.81 19.38
C LYS A 492 -22.26 -0.29 19.17
N PHE A 493 -22.57 0.52 20.18
CA PHE A 493 -22.75 1.97 20.02
C PHE A 493 -21.47 2.78 20.31
N GLY A 494 -20.50 2.20 21.04
CA GLY A 494 -19.28 2.91 21.46
C GLY A 494 -18.14 2.95 20.42
N LEU A 495 -18.10 2.02 19.46
CA LEU A 495 -16.96 1.91 18.53
C LEU A 495 -17.00 2.95 17.39
N ILE A 496 -18.17 3.22 16.80
CA ILE A 496 -18.32 4.18 15.70
C ILE A 496 -17.94 5.60 16.15
N ASN A 497 -18.28 5.95 17.40
CA ASN A 497 -18.01 7.26 17.98
C ASN A 497 -16.50 7.52 18.20
N THR A 498 -15.63 6.51 18.15
CA THR A 498 -14.19 6.71 18.40
C THR A 498 -13.39 7.15 17.17
N MET A 499 -13.87 6.89 15.94
CA MET A 499 -13.11 7.17 14.70
C MET A 499 -13.40 8.56 14.17
N ALA A 500 -14.68 8.95 14.12
CA ALA A 500 -15.06 10.33 13.88
C ALA A 500 -14.38 11.25 14.90
N LEU A 501 -14.39 10.88 16.18
CA LEU A 501 -13.71 11.64 17.23
C LEU A 501 -12.18 11.68 17.04
N LYS A 502 -11.52 10.59 16.65
CA LYS A 502 -10.08 10.60 16.31
C LYS A 502 -9.78 11.52 15.12
N ARG A 503 -10.58 11.44 14.05
CA ARG A 503 -10.41 12.29 12.86
C ARG A 503 -10.68 13.75 13.20
N ILE A 504 -11.74 14.07 13.93
CA ILE A 504 -12.04 15.42 14.43
C ILE A 504 -10.90 15.96 15.30
N ASN A 505 -10.32 15.14 16.18
CA ASN A 505 -9.15 15.53 16.96
C ASN A 505 -7.92 15.79 16.07
N LYS A 506 -7.73 15.01 15.00
CA LYS A 506 -6.67 15.26 14.00
C LYS A 506 -6.92 16.59 13.27
N GLU A 507 -8.13 16.85 12.79
CA GLU A 507 -8.51 18.14 12.19
C GLU A 507 -8.21 19.31 13.15
N LEU A 508 -8.53 19.16 14.45
CA LEU A 508 -8.27 20.18 15.46
C LEU A 508 -6.76 20.41 15.66
N THR A 509 -5.99 19.33 15.67
CA THR A 509 -4.53 19.38 15.80
C THR A 509 -3.89 20.05 14.58
N ASP A 510 -4.34 19.69 13.38
CA ASP A 510 -3.83 20.20 12.12
C ASP A 510 -4.16 21.69 11.95
N LEU A 511 -5.40 22.11 12.27
CA LEU A 511 -5.78 23.53 12.29
C LEU A 511 -4.99 24.34 13.34
N GLY A 512 -4.65 23.75 14.48
CA GLY A 512 -3.81 24.39 15.48
C GLY A 512 -2.34 24.52 15.04
N ARG A 513 -1.87 23.60 14.19
CA ARG A 513 -0.50 23.59 13.65
C ARG A 513 -0.34 24.50 12.44
N ASP A 514 -1.31 24.51 11.53
CA ASP A 514 -1.28 25.24 10.27
C ASP A 514 -2.66 25.86 9.96
N PRO A 515 -3.02 26.98 10.63
CA PRO A 515 -4.33 27.58 10.46
C PRO A 515 -4.46 28.26 9.08
N PRO A 516 -5.56 28.03 8.34
CA PRO A 516 -5.81 28.69 7.06
C PRO A 516 -5.85 30.21 7.21
N SER A 517 -5.26 30.91 6.25
CA SER A 517 -5.28 32.38 6.23
C SER A 517 -6.72 32.90 6.24
N SER A 518 -7.01 33.86 7.12
CA SER A 518 -8.32 34.51 7.26
C SER A 518 -9.46 33.63 7.81
N CYS A 519 -9.18 32.40 8.29
CA CYS A 519 -10.18 31.53 8.88
C CYS A 519 -9.74 30.96 10.23
N SER A 520 -10.69 30.63 11.09
CA SER A 520 -10.46 29.85 12.31
C SER A 520 -11.61 28.88 12.53
N ALA A 521 -11.35 27.74 13.19
CA ALA A 521 -12.40 26.80 13.58
C ALA A 521 -12.00 26.00 14.82
N GLY A 522 -12.98 25.64 15.63
CA GLY A 522 -12.78 24.78 16.81
C GLY A 522 -14.09 24.39 17.51
N PRO A 523 -14.03 23.44 18.46
CA PRO A 523 -15.20 22.93 19.16
C PRO A 523 -15.88 23.98 20.04
N ILE A 524 -17.20 23.87 20.17
CA ILE A 524 -18.01 24.68 21.08
C ILE A 524 -18.16 23.92 22.39
N GLY A 525 -17.48 24.38 23.44
CA GLY A 525 -17.49 23.73 24.75
C GLY A 525 -16.81 22.36 24.71
N ASP A 526 -17.41 21.35 25.37
CA ASP A 526 -16.84 20.01 25.49
C ASP A 526 -17.27 19.06 24.35
N ASP A 527 -18.14 19.51 23.44
CA ASP A 527 -18.62 18.70 22.33
C ASP A 527 -17.73 18.83 21.09
N LEU A 528 -16.92 17.80 20.85
CA LEU A 528 -16.03 17.74 19.69
C LEU A 528 -16.78 17.64 18.34
N PHE A 529 -18.05 17.22 18.30
CA PHE A 529 -18.82 17.08 17.05
C PHE A 529 -19.50 18.38 16.60
N HIS A 530 -19.44 19.44 17.40
CA HIS A 530 -20.00 20.74 17.08
C HIS A 530 -18.94 21.82 17.16
N TRP A 531 -18.59 22.38 16.01
CA TRP A 531 -17.59 23.42 15.91
C TRP A 531 -18.20 24.74 15.49
N GLN A 532 -17.55 25.82 15.92
CA GLN A 532 -17.74 27.15 15.37
C GLN A 532 -16.53 27.47 14.50
N ALA A 533 -16.79 27.99 13.30
CA ALA A 533 -15.78 28.56 12.45
C ALA A 533 -16.02 30.06 12.23
N THR A 534 -14.94 30.79 12.00
CA THR A 534 -14.96 32.22 11.69
C THR A 534 -14.22 32.43 10.37
N ILE A 535 -14.83 33.18 9.46
CA ILE A 535 -14.23 33.60 8.18
C ILE A 535 -14.17 35.13 8.18
N MET A 536 -12.98 35.68 7.95
CA MET A 536 -12.80 37.10 7.64
C MET A 536 -13.17 37.32 6.18
N GLY A 537 -14.05 38.29 5.92
CA GLY A 537 -14.50 38.61 4.58
C GLY A 537 -13.33 38.95 3.64
N PRO A 538 -13.22 38.33 2.46
CA PRO A 538 -12.12 38.57 1.53
C PRO A 538 -12.01 40.04 1.13
N SER A 539 -10.78 40.57 1.07
CA SER A 539 -10.51 42.00 0.85
C SER A 539 -11.08 42.53 -0.46
N ASP A 540 -11.10 41.68 -1.50
CA ASP A 540 -11.49 42.02 -2.87
C ASP A 540 -12.96 41.67 -3.14
N SER A 541 -13.77 41.52 -2.09
CA SER A 541 -15.19 41.14 -2.16
C SER A 541 -16.08 42.18 -1.45
N PRO A 542 -17.39 42.23 -1.71
CA PRO A 542 -18.32 43.07 -0.94
C PRO A 542 -18.45 42.65 0.55
N TYR A 543 -17.79 41.56 0.94
CA TYR A 543 -17.73 41.04 2.31
C TYR A 543 -16.53 41.57 3.09
N SER A 544 -15.62 42.30 2.44
CA SER A 544 -14.41 42.88 3.03
C SER A 544 -14.71 43.65 4.33
N GLY A 545 -13.91 43.37 5.36
CA GLY A 545 -14.05 43.97 6.69
C GLY A 545 -15.10 43.31 7.60
N GLY A 546 -15.90 42.37 7.09
CA GLY A 546 -16.83 41.59 7.91
C GLY A 546 -16.20 40.34 8.53
N VAL A 547 -16.82 39.87 9.62
CA VAL A 547 -16.53 38.64 10.36
C VAL A 547 -17.77 37.74 10.30
N PHE A 548 -17.63 36.59 9.64
CA PHE A 548 -18.74 35.67 9.42
C PHE A 548 -18.56 34.42 10.28
N PHE A 549 -19.57 34.10 11.09
CA PHE A 549 -19.60 32.90 11.90
C PHE A 549 -20.33 31.79 11.16
N LEU A 550 -19.81 30.57 11.29
CA LEU A 550 -20.35 29.35 10.73
C LEU A 550 -20.45 28.29 11.83
N ALA A 551 -21.48 27.46 11.76
CA ALA A 551 -21.61 26.24 12.55
C ALA A 551 -21.23 25.04 11.69
N ILE A 552 -20.37 24.17 12.22
CA ILE A 552 -19.95 22.92 11.62
C ILE A 552 -20.45 21.79 12.50
N HIS A 553 -21.21 20.87 11.93
CA HIS A 553 -21.70 19.68 12.62
C HIS A 553 -21.17 18.42 11.93
N PHE A 554 -20.37 17.66 12.66
CA PHE A 554 -19.81 16.41 12.17
C PHE A 554 -20.82 15.26 12.36
N PRO A 555 -21.09 14.46 11.32
CA PRO A 555 -21.88 13.25 11.50
C PRO A 555 -21.07 12.18 12.23
N THR A 556 -21.75 11.21 12.83
CA THR A 556 -21.10 10.11 13.59
C THR A 556 -20.23 9.20 12.71
N ASP A 557 -20.43 9.21 11.40
CA ASP A 557 -19.65 8.47 10.40
C ASP A 557 -18.64 9.35 9.63
N TYR A 558 -18.32 10.55 10.15
CA TYR A 558 -17.22 11.36 9.64
C TYR A 558 -15.88 10.59 9.70
N PRO A 559 -15.01 10.64 8.67
CA PRO A 559 -15.05 11.48 7.45
C PRO A 559 -15.74 10.84 6.23
N PHE A 560 -16.44 9.71 6.36
CA PHE A 560 -17.08 9.03 5.23
C PHE A 560 -18.34 9.74 4.73
N LYS A 561 -18.94 10.61 5.56
CA LYS A 561 -19.92 11.61 5.14
C LYS A 561 -19.42 13.02 5.42
N PRO A 562 -19.81 14.01 4.58
CA PRO A 562 -19.43 15.40 4.78
C PRO A 562 -19.99 15.98 6.09
N PRO A 563 -19.27 16.92 6.72
CA PRO A 563 -19.83 17.72 7.80
C PRO A 563 -20.91 18.65 7.25
N LYS A 564 -21.91 18.98 8.06
CA LYS A 564 -22.88 20.03 7.72
C LYS A 564 -22.30 21.38 8.12
N VAL A 565 -22.18 22.29 7.16
CA VAL A 565 -21.64 23.64 7.38
C VAL A 565 -22.69 24.67 7.03
N ASN A 566 -23.02 25.53 7.99
CA ASN A 566 -24.04 26.57 7.83
C ASN A 566 -23.52 27.91 8.35
N PHE A 567 -23.78 29.00 7.63
CA PHE A 567 -23.59 30.35 8.14
C PHE A 567 -24.58 30.64 9.28
N THR A 568 -24.07 31.11 10.41
CA THR A 568 -24.90 31.66 11.50
C THR A 568 -25.03 33.18 11.36
N THR A 569 -24.02 33.84 10.79
CA THR A 569 -24.11 35.24 10.35
C THR A 569 -24.94 35.35 9.08
N ARG A 570 -25.92 36.27 9.06
CA ARG A 570 -26.72 36.54 7.85
C ARG A 570 -25.85 37.15 6.76
N ILE A 571 -25.99 36.64 5.54
CA ILE A 571 -25.21 37.07 4.38
C ILE A 571 -26.10 37.16 3.13
N TYR A 572 -25.82 38.13 2.26
CA TYR A 572 -26.53 38.29 0.99
C TYR A 572 -25.69 37.72 -0.15
N HIS A 573 -25.90 36.45 -0.53
CA HIS A 573 -25.05 35.72 -1.47
C HIS A 573 -25.87 34.73 -2.34
N PRO A 574 -25.56 34.55 -3.65
CA PRO A 574 -26.32 33.66 -4.54
C PRO A 574 -26.36 32.18 -4.11
N ASN A 575 -25.25 31.67 -3.58
CA ASN A 575 -25.10 30.26 -3.15
C ASN A 575 -25.37 30.02 -1.64
N ILE A 576 -25.89 31.01 -0.90
CA ILE A 576 -26.20 30.88 0.54
C ILE A 576 -27.64 31.35 0.79
N ASN A 577 -28.48 30.48 1.35
CA ASN A 577 -29.89 30.82 1.61
C ASN A 577 -30.10 31.53 2.97
N SER A 578 -31.35 31.92 3.27
CA SER A 578 -31.70 32.61 4.52
C SER A 578 -31.46 31.81 5.80
N ASN A 579 -31.35 30.48 5.69
CA ASN A 579 -31.05 29.57 6.80
C ASN A 579 -29.54 29.30 6.93
N GLY A 580 -28.72 29.99 6.13
CA GLY A 580 -27.27 29.86 6.11
C GLY A 580 -26.75 28.59 5.44
N SER A 581 -27.59 27.80 4.78
CA SER A 581 -27.14 26.61 4.05
C SER A 581 -26.32 27.02 2.83
N ILE A 582 -25.27 26.24 2.54
CA ILE A 582 -24.30 26.52 1.49
C ILE A 582 -24.50 25.52 0.34
N CYS A 583 -24.48 26.00 -0.90
CA CYS A 583 -24.39 25.15 -2.09
C CYS A 583 -22.94 25.10 -2.55
N LEU A 584 -22.24 24.03 -2.15
CA LEU A 584 -20.87 23.72 -2.54
C LEU A 584 -20.80 22.21 -2.82
N ASP A 585 -20.27 21.84 -3.97
CA ASP A 585 -20.14 20.46 -4.47
C ASP A 585 -19.30 19.57 -3.53
N ILE A 586 -18.22 20.11 -2.97
CA ILE A 586 -17.38 19.37 -2.03
C ILE A 586 -18.12 19.01 -0.74
N LEU A 587 -19.23 19.67 -0.39
CA LEU A 587 -20.08 19.33 0.77
C LEU A 587 -21.22 18.36 0.41
N ARG A 588 -21.27 17.90 -0.85
CA ARG A 588 -22.33 17.02 -1.39
C ARG A 588 -21.71 15.84 -2.12
N ASP A 589 -21.68 15.88 -3.45
CA ASP A 589 -21.34 14.78 -4.35
C ASP A 589 -19.84 14.67 -4.63
N GLN A 590 -19.08 15.75 -4.48
CA GLN A 590 -17.61 15.76 -4.58
C GLN A 590 -16.91 15.61 -3.21
N TRP A 591 -17.66 15.24 -2.16
CA TRP A 591 -17.04 14.98 -0.86
C TRP A 591 -16.12 13.77 -0.94
N SER A 592 -14.88 13.95 -0.49
CA SER A 592 -13.92 12.89 -0.28
C SER A 592 -13.47 12.89 1.18
N PRO A 593 -13.33 11.74 1.83
CA PRO A 593 -12.74 11.64 3.18
C PRO A 593 -11.32 12.26 3.29
N ALA A 594 -10.64 12.50 2.16
CA ALA A 594 -9.35 13.19 2.11
C ALA A 594 -9.44 14.72 2.24
N LEU A 595 -10.64 15.31 2.13
CA LEU A 595 -10.86 16.73 2.36
C LEU A 595 -10.80 17.05 3.86
N THR A 596 -10.17 18.17 4.20
CA THR A 596 -10.02 18.67 5.57
C THR A 596 -10.91 19.88 5.80
N ILE A 597 -11.19 20.21 7.07
CA ILE A 597 -11.95 21.42 7.42
C ILE A 597 -11.23 22.68 6.93
N SER A 598 -9.89 22.69 6.93
CA SER A 598 -9.11 23.78 6.35
C SER A 598 -9.43 23.99 4.85
N LYS A 599 -9.42 22.91 4.04
CA LYS A 599 -9.76 22.98 2.61
C LYS A 599 -11.22 23.39 2.38
N VAL A 600 -12.14 22.94 3.23
CA VAL A 600 -13.56 23.34 3.18
C VAL A 600 -13.70 24.85 3.41
N LEU A 601 -13.07 25.39 4.45
CA LEU A 601 -13.14 26.82 4.77
C LEU A 601 -12.51 27.69 3.66
N LEU A 602 -11.36 27.26 3.11
CA LEU A 602 -10.74 27.94 1.97
C LEU A 602 -11.63 27.94 0.73
N SER A 603 -12.34 26.84 0.48
CA SER A 603 -13.28 26.74 -0.64
C SER A 603 -14.49 27.66 -0.45
N ILE A 604 -14.99 27.80 0.79
CA ILE A 604 -16.04 28.77 1.13
C ILE A 604 -15.54 30.21 0.92
N CYS A 605 -14.31 30.54 1.33
CA CYS A 605 -13.71 31.85 1.07
C CYS A 605 -13.58 32.16 -0.42
N SER A 606 -13.18 31.16 -1.21
CA SER A 606 -13.13 31.27 -2.67
C SER A 606 -14.52 31.57 -3.24
N MET A 607 -15.55 30.82 -2.80
CA MET A 607 -16.94 31.04 -3.20
C MET A 607 -17.47 32.44 -2.83
N LEU A 608 -17.08 32.99 -1.67
CA LEU A 608 -17.44 34.37 -1.31
C LEU A 608 -16.82 35.41 -2.24
N THR A 609 -15.65 35.11 -2.81
CA THR A 609 -14.97 35.99 -3.76
C THR A 609 -15.55 35.86 -5.16
N ASP A 610 -15.80 34.63 -5.60
CA ASP A 610 -16.39 34.31 -6.90
C ASP A 610 -17.62 33.38 -6.75
N PRO A 611 -18.82 33.95 -6.53
CA PRO A 611 -20.06 33.19 -6.48
C PRO A 611 -20.32 32.42 -7.79
N ASN A 612 -20.93 31.24 -7.69
CA ASN A 612 -21.38 30.47 -8.86
C ASN A 612 -22.85 30.78 -9.18
N PRO A 613 -23.16 31.63 -10.17
CA PRO A 613 -24.53 32.05 -10.42
C PRO A 613 -25.30 31.06 -11.33
N ASP A 614 -24.67 29.97 -11.78
CA ASP A 614 -25.28 28.92 -12.60
C ASP A 614 -25.86 27.76 -11.76
N ASP A 615 -25.41 27.61 -10.50
CA ASP A 615 -26.02 26.72 -9.48
C ASP A 615 -26.35 27.47 -8.16
N PRO A 616 -27.26 28.47 -8.19
CA PRO A 616 -27.57 29.27 -7.01
C PRO A 616 -28.60 28.60 -6.09
N LEU A 617 -28.49 28.83 -4.77
CA LEU A 617 -29.59 28.54 -3.83
C LEU A 617 -30.66 29.62 -3.82
N VAL A 618 -30.29 30.84 -4.21
CA VAL A 618 -31.20 31.99 -4.24
C VAL A 618 -31.19 32.58 -5.65
N PRO A 619 -32.06 32.08 -6.55
CA PRO A 619 -32.10 32.50 -7.95
C PRO A 619 -32.28 34.00 -8.15
N GLU A 620 -33.00 34.67 -7.25
CA GLU A 620 -33.23 36.12 -7.31
C GLU A 620 -31.92 36.90 -7.10
N ILE A 621 -31.10 36.49 -6.14
CA ILE A 621 -29.79 37.11 -5.89
C ILE A 621 -28.84 36.83 -7.05
N ALA A 622 -28.86 35.61 -7.59
CA ALA A 622 -28.08 35.24 -8.77
C ALA A 622 -28.47 36.04 -10.02
N HIS A 623 -29.76 36.32 -10.21
CA HIS A 623 -30.25 37.15 -11.30
C HIS A 623 -29.72 38.58 -11.17
N VAL A 624 -29.78 39.19 -9.99
CA VAL A 624 -29.20 40.52 -9.74
C VAL A 624 -27.69 40.50 -9.92
N TYR A 625 -27.00 39.45 -9.47
CA TYR A 625 -25.56 39.27 -9.67
C TYR A 625 -25.17 39.26 -11.17
N LYS A 626 -25.95 38.59 -12.02
CA LYS A 626 -25.72 38.51 -13.47
C LYS A 626 -26.12 39.79 -14.22
N THR A 627 -27.18 40.47 -13.79
CA THR A 627 -27.79 41.58 -14.54
C THR A 627 -27.37 42.97 -14.06
N ASP A 628 -27.08 43.14 -12.78
CA ASP A 628 -26.71 44.41 -12.14
C ASP A 628 -25.71 44.17 -11.00
N ARG A 629 -24.44 44.01 -11.38
CA ARG A 629 -23.34 43.74 -10.44
C ARG A 629 -23.18 44.86 -9.40
N SER A 630 -23.40 46.12 -9.80
CA SER A 630 -23.23 47.27 -8.90
C SER A 630 -24.26 47.26 -7.77
N ARG A 631 -25.53 46.97 -8.10
CA ARG A 631 -26.59 46.83 -7.11
C ARG A 631 -26.39 45.63 -6.20
N TYR A 632 -25.94 44.49 -6.74
CA TYR A 632 -25.56 43.32 -5.94
C TYR A 632 -24.50 43.70 -4.90
N GLU A 633 -23.39 44.29 -5.33
CA GLU A 633 -22.29 44.62 -4.43
C GLU A 633 -22.68 45.67 -3.39
N SER A 634 -23.48 46.68 -3.77
CA SER A 634 -23.97 47.69 -2.81
C SER A 634 -24.82 47.03 -1.71
N THR A 635 -25.73 46.13 -2.10
CA THR A 635 -26.61 45.42 -1.17
C THR A 635 -25.80 44.47 -0.28
N ALA A 636 -24.87 43.71 -0.86
CA ALA A 636 -23.99 42.81 -0.12
C ALA A 636 -23.14 43.58 0.91
N ARG A 637 -22.55 44.73 0.55
CA ARG A 637 -21.80 45.59 1.48
C ARG A 637 -22.68 46.13 2.62
N GLU A 638 -23.93 46.51 2.33
CA GLU A 638 -24.88 46.94 3.36
C GLU A 638 -25.18 45.81 4.35
N TRP A 639 -25.41 44.59 3.84
CA TRP A 639 -25.61 43.41 4.68
C TRP A 639 -24.39 43.06 5.51
N THR A 640 -23.19 43.13 4.93
CA THR A 640 -21.92 42.94 5.66
C THR A 640 -21.84 43.92 6.83
N ARG A 641 -22.08 45.22 6.60
CA ARG A 641 -22.07 46.23 7.69
C ARG A 641 -23.13 46.00 8.76
N LYS A 642 -24.28 45.47 8.38
CA LYS A 642 -25.42 45.29 9.29
C LYS A 642 -25.31 44.04 10.16
N TYR A 643 -24.73 42.97 9.63
CA TYR A 643 -24.78 41.65 10.27
C TYR A 643 -23.41 41.04 10.58
N ALA A 644 -22.33 41.54 9.97
CA ALA A 644 -21.01 40.94 10.06
C ALA A 644 -19.91 41.91 10.55
N ILE A 645 -20.22 43.16 10.91
CA ILE A 645 -19.26 44.13 11.48
C ILE A 645 -19.56 44.36 12.95
#